data_AF-A0A9N9DVP6-F1
#
_entry.id   AF-A0A9N9DVP6-F1
#
_cell.length_a   1.000
_cell.length_b   1.000
_cell.length_c   1.000
_cell.angle_alpha   90.00
_cell.angle_beta   90.00
_cell.angle_gamma   90.00
#
_symmetry.space_group_name_H-M   'P 1'
#
loop_
_entity.id
_entity.type
_entity.pdbx_description
1 polymer ?
#
loop_
_entity_poly.entity_id
_entity_poly.type
_entity_poly.pdbx_seq_one_letter_code
_entity_poly.pdbx_strand_id
1 'polypeptide(L)'
;MLLIILISLLTLLIYKINLSYPSTIPPIVQTIFQAISVLFANVFIVIPITFVLFIRDIGSIFSNKERIDPKIILITGASSGIGESLAKEYAKPGNILGLLARNEEKLNKVARVCEEKGAKCEILKIDISNIEALTNALENFDDKYPIDLLFANAGQLAATRDNFGKFEWEDSYKPYIDVNYTGNIASIMTVYKRMKVRRRGQIAITSSIAGWLSTPMTAFYSSMKAAINSFARDLHYIAKPYNIHVSLIVPGLIRTEMTTNPNQPFSHNPRYYESSDNLAKIIKQQLSYNVFQICWPYIQYLIPFTMSTYPTRIQLLLSSLLVDKLSQEFPPDVISKNCFHVPNFCLRCVIEHLCVQKQNEAQQTCPECEAILSIEEFEDLDLAWEKAPFRIHIEKISEPEPTTEYTQNGNDLKGDFYIVLLNGTKLKFGLESIKNVLSLKEAINKQTTIEIDKQKLIYKGVELQTYSTHGKTPRKLSEYSIVAECHIQLLVLLYSISKELSINALTFDLFWEYPRDKRRDFLDGTCLIYTDTGSNSHIFDYKRKTLVDIPSMDHSGDVVNDAARRGHHRITANLAEMPSNVTKLYFVLSSWSSPNIGCFPNPSFKMFDPSNPNVQLCSYSISSAASSRAVIMCVVSKNREGYWNVFEVGKLSDGNARNYAPINHTIMNMDQFFS
;
A
#
# COMPACT_ATOMS: atom_id res chain seq x y z
N MET A 1 -15.53 -40.82 -11.07
CA MET A 1 -16.63 -41.05 -12.03
C MET A 1 -17.05 -39.77 -12.77
N LEU A 2 -17.49 -38.71 -12.07
CA LEU A 2 -17.80 -37.40 -12.66
C LEU A 2 -16.66 -36.78 -13.49
N LEU A 3 -15.41 -36.84 -12.99
CA LEU A 3 -14.22 -36.37 -13.71
C LEU A 3 -14.01 -37.09 -15.05
N ILE A 4 -14.27 -38.40 -15.09
CA ILE A 4 -14.10 -39.23 -16.30
C ILE A 4 -15.16 -38.87 -17.34
N ILE A 5 -16.41 -38.73 -16.92
CA ILE A 5 -17.53 -38.34 -17.80
C ILE A 5 -17.29 -36.94 -18.40
N LEU A 6 -16.79 -35.99 -17.60
CA LEU A 6 -16.51 -34.64 -18.09
C LEU A 6 -15.30 -34.58 -19.02
N ILE A 7 -14.23 -35.33 -18.73
CA ILE A 7 -13.08 -35.47 -19.63
C ILE A 7 -13.55 -36.04 -20.96
N SER A 8 -14.38 -37.09 -20.97
CA SER A 8 -14.94 -37.66 -22.19
C SER A 8 -15.77 -36.64 -23.00
N LEU A 9 -16.59 -35.82 -22.34
CA LEU A 9 -17.35 -34.73 -22.98
C LEU A 9 -16.44 -33.63 -23.57
N LEU A 10 -15.40 -33.23 -22.84
CA LEU A 10 -14.42 -32.25 -23.32
C LEU A 10 -13.64 -32.79 -24.52
N THR A 11 -13.27 -34.07 -24.49
CA THR A 11 -12.56 -34.75 -25.59
C THR A 11 -13.44 -34.85 -26.84
N LEU A 12 -14.74 -35.15 -26.66
CA LEU A 12 -15.74 -35.13 -27.73
C LEU A 12 -15.93 -33.73 -28.32
N LEU A 13 -15.93 -32.69 -27.49
CA LEU A 13 -16.02 -31.30 -27.94
C LEU A 13 -14.78 -30.89 -28.76
N ILE A 14 -13.58 -31.24 -28.29
CA ILE A 14 -12.31 -30.99 -29.00
C ILE A 14 -12.30 -31.72 -30.34
N TYR A 15 -12.71 -32.99 -30.36
CA TYR A 15 -12.80 -33.78 -31.59
C TYR A 15 -13.76 -33.15 -32.61
N LYS A 16 -14.91 -32.66 -32.15
CA LYS A 16 -15.93 -32.00 -33.00
C LYS A 16 -15.45 -30.63 -33.52
N ILE A 17 -14.70 -29.88 -32.72
CA ILE A 17 -14.08 -28.61 -33.13
C ILE A 17 -12.96 -28.84 -34.16
N ASN A 18 -12.08 -29.83 -33.93
CA ASN A 18 -11.03 -30.19 -34.89
C ASN A 18 -11.60 -30.67 -36.23
N LEU A 19 -12.74 -31.38 -36.21
CA LEU A 19 -13.47 -31.76 -37.43
C LEU A 19 -14.09 -30.54 -38.16
N SER A 20 -14.51 -29.52 -37.41
CA SER A 20 -15.16 -28.32 -37.97
C SER A 20 -14.16 -27.26 -38.46
N TYR A 21 -12.93 -27.28 -37.96
CA TYR A 21 -11.86 -26.33 -38.27
C TYR A 21 -10.52 -27.04 -38.54
N PRO A 22 -10.41 -27.82 -39.64
CA PRO A 22 -9.25 -28.68 -39.88
C PRO A 22 -7.94 -27.93 -40.20
N SER A 23 -7.99 -26.63 -40.52
CA SER A 23 -6.83 -25.85 -40.93
C SER A 23 -6.59 -24.55 -40.14
N THR A 24 -7.58 -24.02 -39.42
CA THR A 24 -7.44 -22.79 -38.61
C THR A 24 -8.41 -22.77 -37.42
N ILE A 25 -7.90 -22.83 -36.19
CA ILE A 25 -8.70 -22.58 -34.98
C ILE A 25 -8.77 -21.07 -34.76
N PRO A 26 -9.97 -20.44 -34.76
CA PRO A 26 -10.09 -19.03 -34.45
C PRO A 26 -9.49 -18.72 -33.05
N PRO A 27 -8.72 -17.64 -32.87
CA PRO A 27 -8.08 -17.32 -31.58
C PRO A 27 -9.06 -17.23 -30.40
N ILE A 28 -10.32 -16.88 -30.67
CA ILE A 28 -11.39 -16.84 -29.66
C ILE A 28 -11.76 -18.23 -29.15
N VAL A 29 -11.77 -19.25 -30.02
CA VAL A 29 -12.06 -20.64 -29.64
C VAL A 29 -10.94 -21.20 -28.76
N GLN A 30 -9.68 -20.92 -29.09
CA GLN A 30 -8.53 -21.27 -28.25
C GLN A 30 -8.61 -20.61 -26.87
N THR A 31 -9.03 -19.34 -26.80
CA THR A 31 -9.17 -18.60 -25.55
C THR A 31 -10.28 -19.17 -24.68
N ILE A 32 -11.45 -19.44 -25.26
CA ILE A 32 -12.58 -20.07 -24.56
C ILE A 32 -12.18 -21.44 -24.03
N PHE A 33 -11.48 -22.23 -24.85
CA PHE A 33 -11.01 -23.55 -24.45
C PHE A 33 -10.01 -23.50 -23.29
N GLN A 34 -9.04 -22.58 -23.33
CA GLN A 34 -8.10 -22.37 -22.24
C GLN A 34 -8.82 -21.93 -20.96
N ALA A 35 -9.78 -21.00 -21.05
CA ALA A 35 -10.54 -20.53 -19.89
C ALA A 35 -11.36 -21.66 -19.25
N ILE A 36 -12.09 -22.45 -20.06
CA ILE A 36 -12.87 -23.61 -19.57
C ILE A 36 -11.94 -24.66 -18.95
N SER A 37 -10.80 -24.94 -19.58
CA SER A 37 -9.83 -25.93 -19.09
C SER A 37 -9.22 -25.51 -17.74
N VAL A 38 -8.87 -24.22 -17.59
CA VAL A 38 -8.34 -23.67 -16.34
C VAL A 38 -9.40 -23.69 -15.24
N LEU A 39 -10.65 -23.28 -15.54
CA LEU A 39 -11.75 -23.31 -14.58
C LEU A 39 -12.01 -24.75 -14.10
N PHE A 40 -12.06 -25.69 -15.04
CA PHE A 40 -12.27 -27.11 -14.75
C PHE A 40 -11.13 -27.68 -13.89
N ALA A 41 -9.87 -27.49 -14.31
CA ALA A 41 -8.71 -27.99 -13.58
C ALA A 41 -8.68 -27.42 -12.16
N ASN A 42 -8.97 -26.13 -11.98
CA ASN A 42 -8.98 -25.51 -10.66
C ASN A 42 -10.06 -26.10 -9.76
N VAL A 43 -11.31 -26.19 -10.24
CA VAL A 43 -12.45 -26.66 -9.43
C VAL A 43 -12.34 -28.14 -9.08
N PHE A 44 -12.00 -28.99 -10.05
CA PHE A 44 -12.13 -30.44 -9.89
C PHE A 44 -10.82 -31.16 -9.57
N ILE A 45 -9.67 -30.52 -9.75
CA ILE A 45 -8.35 -31.15 -9.55
C ILE A 45 -7.54 -30.35 -8.52
N VAL A 46 -7.26 -29.08 -8.79
CA VAL A 46 -6.35 -28.26 -7.97
C VAL A 46 -6.93 -28.02 -6.59
N ILE A 47 -8.18 -27.58 -6.47
CA ILE A 47 -8.79 -27.29 -5.16
C ILE A 47 -8.85 -28.55 -4.29
N PRO A 48 -9.37 -29.70 -4.75
CA PRO A 48 -9.39 -30.92 -3.94
C PRO A 48 -8.00 -31.41 -3.53
N ILE A 49 -7.03 -31.42 -4.46
CA ILE A 49 -5.66 -31.86 -4.16
C ILE A 49 -5.01 -30.89 -3.17
N THR A 50 -5.12 -29.58 -3.40
CA THR A 50 -4.60 -28.56 -2.50
C THR A 50 -5.22 -28.69 -1.11
N PHE A 51 -6.51 -28.96 -1.02
CA PHE A 51 -7.19 -29.20 0.27
C PHE A 51 -6.63 -30.43 0.99
N VAL A 52 -6.42 -31.55 0.28
CA VAL A 52 -5.80 -32.75 0.87
C VAL A 52 -4.37 -32.47 1.35
N LEU A 53 -3.57 -31.79 0.53
CA LEU A 53 -2.21 -31.39 0.89
C LEU A 53 -2.20 -30.43 2.09
N PHE A 54 -3.14 -29.49 2.14
CA PHE A 54 -3.31 -28.57 3.25
C PHE A 54 -3.62 -29.29 4.57
N ILE A 55 -4.55 -30.26 4.56
CA ILE A 55 -4.86 -31.08 5.75
C ILE A 55 -3.63 -31.90 6.18
N ARG A 56 -2.90 -32.50 5.22
CA ARG A 56 -1.65 -33.22 5.50
C ARG A 56 -0.61 -32.31 6.14
N ASP A 57 -0.43 -31.11 5.59
CA ASP A 57 0.58 -30.15 6.03
C ASP A 57 0.21 -29.57 7.41
N ILE A 58 -1.07 -29.34 7.70
CA ILE A 58 -1.56 -29.05 9.07
C ILE A 58 -1.17 -30.19 10.03
N GLY A 59 -1.41 -31.44 9.65
CA GLY A 59 -0.99 -32.59 10.46
C GLY A 59 0.51 -32.61 10.74
N SER A 60 1.32 -32.13 9.79
CA SER A 60 2.78 -32.03 9.93
C SER A 60 3.24 -30.91 10.86
N ILE A 61 2.43 -29.86 11.09
CA ILE A 61 2.73 -28.78 12.08
C ILE A 61 2.78 -29.37 13.49
N PHE A 62 1.96 -30.37 13.78
CA PHE A 62 1.92 -31.05 15.08
C PHE A 62 2.95 -32.20 15.19
N SER A 63 3.72 -32.47 14.13
CA SER A 63 4.78 -33.46 14.14
C SER A 63 6.09 -32.83 14.63
N ASN A 64 6.70 -33.40 15.67
CA ASN A 64 8.05 -33.05 16.11
C ASN A 64 9.08 -33.55 15.07
N LYS A 65 9.23 -32.83 13.96
CA LYS A 65 10.33 -33.07 13.01
C LYS A 65 11.63 -32.51 13.56
N GLU A 66 12.70 -33.26 13.36
CA GLU A 66 14.06 -32.84 13.66
C GLU A 66 14.41 -31.60 12.81
N ARG A 67 14.98 -30.57 13.45
CA ARG A 67 15.33 -29.31 12.79
C ARG A 67 16.73 -29.39 12.21
N ILE A 68 16.90 -28.85 11.01
CA ILE A 68 18.22 -28.72 10.38
C ILE A 68 18.93 -27.49 10.96
N ASP A 69 20.13 -27.67 11.51
CA ASP A 69 21.01 -26.59 11.98
C ASP A 69 22.39 -26.70 11.31
N PRO A 70 22.58 -26.12 10.11
CA PRO A 70 23.85 -26.21 9.40
C PRO A 70 24.96 -25.50 10.19
N LYS A 71 26.18 -26.06 10.13
CA LYS A 71 27.36 -25.49 10.78
C LYS A 71 28.29 -24.82 9.79
N ILE A 72 28.37 -25.33 8.57
CA ILE A 72 29.21 -24.78 7.50
C ILE A 72 28.31 -24.16 6.44
N ILE A 73 28.25 -22.83 6.41
CA ILE A 73 27.36 -22.07 5.55
C ILE A 73 28.18 -21.24 4.58
N LEU A 74 27.92 -21.41 3.29
CA LEU A 74 28.54 -20.62 2.23
C LEU A 74 27.49 -19.67 1.64
N ILE A 75 27.79 -18.38 1.57
CA ILE A 75 26.87 -17.34 1.11
C ILE A 75 27.47 -16.58 -0.06
N THR A 76 26.79 -16.58 -1.20
CA THR A 76 27.14 -15.71 -2.34
C THR A 76 26.40 -14.37 -2.23
N GLY A 77 27.06 -13.28 -2.61
CA GLY A 77 26.51 -11.94 -2.40
C GLY A 77 26.44 -11.57 -0.91
N ALA A 78 27.43 -12.02 -0.12
CA ALA A 78 27.45 -11.83 1.33
C ALA A 78 27.82 -10.41 1.78
N SER A 79 28.27 -9.55 0.87
CA SER A 79 28.78 -8.21 1.18
C SER A 79 27.71 -7.18 1.51
N SER A 80 26.42 -7.44 1.23
CA SER A 80 25.33 -6.50 1.52
C SER A 80 23.95 -7.18 1.52
N GLY A 81 22.95 -6.45 2.04
CA GLY A 81 21.54 -6.79 1.90
C GLY A 81 21.17 -8.15 2.52
N ILE A 82 20.41 -8.96 1.79
CA ILE A 82 19.89 -10.26 2.29
C ILE A 82 21.05 -11.21 2.65
N GLY A 83 22.11 -11.26 1.85
CA GLY A 83 23.26 -12.13 2.10
C GLY A 83 24.02 -11.76 3.37
N GLU A 84 24.25 -10.46 3.58
CA GLU A 84 24.84 -9.94 4.83
C GLU A 84 23.95 -10.24 6.04
N SER A 85 22.66 -9.93 5.97
CA SER A 85 21.71 -10.19 7.06
C SER A 85 21.67 -11.68 7.41
N LEU A 86 21.68 -12.57 6.40
CA LEU A 86 21.69 -14.02 6.64
C LEU A 86 23.02 -14.50 7.25
N ALA A 87 24.16 -13.96 6.82
CA ALA A 87 25.46 -14.25 7.43
C ALA A 87 25.45 -13.92 8.93
N LYS A 88 24.96 -12.71 9.28
CA LYS A 88 24.82 -12.26 10.67
C LYS A 88 23.86 -13.11 11.49
N GLU A 89 22.86 -13.72 10.87
CA GLU A 89 21.90 -14.61 11.56
C GLU A 89 22.44 -16.01 11.79
N TYR A 90 23.31 -16.52 10.92
CA TYR A 90 24.01 -17.80 11.15
C TYR A 90 25.30 -17.66 11.95
N ALA A 91 25.73 -16.43 12.26
CA ALA A 91 26.90 -16.16 13.07
C ALA A 91 26.68 -16.54 14.55
N LYS A 92 27.27 -17.68 14.95
CA LYS A 92 27.28 -18.19 16.32
C LYS A 92 28.50 -19.11 16.54
N PRO A 93 28.88 -19.41 17.80
CA PRO A 93 29.97 -20.32 18.10
C PRO A 93 29.85 -21.68 17.42
N GLY A 94 30.95 -22.16 16.85
CA GLY A 94 31.03 -23.44 16.14
C GLY A 94 30.53 -23.41 14.69
N ASN A 95 29.98 -22.28 14.21
CA ASN A 95 29.63 -22.12 12.80
C ASN A 95 30.82 -21.56 12.00
N ILE A 96 30.95 -22.01 10.75
CA ILE A 96 31.92 -21.52 9.77
C ILE A 96 31.15 -20.89 8.61
N LEU A 97 31.47 -19.64 8.29
CA LEU A 97 30.83 -18.86 7.24
C LEU A 97 31.81 -18.58 6.10
N GLY A 98 31.52 -19.11 4.91
CA GLY A 98 32.17 -18.69 3.67
C GLY A 98 31.44 -17.47 3.12
N LEU A 99 32.09 -16.31 3.10
CA LEU A 99 31.50 -15.05 2.65
C LEU A 99 32.04 -14.69 1.27
N LEU A 100 31.22 -14.88 0.24
CA LEU A 100 31.61 -14.69 -1.16
C LEU A 100 30.97 -13.43 -1.77
N ALA A 101 31.81 -12.52 -2.27
CA ALA A 101 31.42 -11.36 -3.08
C ALA A 101 32.64 -10.71 -3.75
N ARG A 102 32.44 -9.66 -4.54
CA ARG A 102 33.52 -8.90 -5.22
C ARG A 102 34.20 -7.87 -4.30
N ASN A 103 33.42 -7.25 -3.42
CA ASN A 103 33.90 -6.16 -2.56
C ASN A 103 34.47 -6.72 -1.25
N GLU A 104 35.78 -6.88 -1.22
CA GLU A 104 36.54 -7.40 -0.09
C GLU A 104 36.43 -6.54 1.17
N GLU A 105 36.37 -5.22 1.05
CA GLU A 105 36.23 -4.33 2.20
C GLU A 105 34.88 -4.53 2.91
N LYS A 106 33.79 -4.60 2.14
CA LYS A 106 32.45 -4.90 2.67
C LYS A 106 32.41 -6.30 3.27
N LEU A 107 33.03 -7.30 2.63
CA LEU A 107 33.12 -8.65 3.19
C LEU A 107 33.85 -8.67 4.54
N ASN A 108 34.97 -7.96 4.67
CA ASN A 108 35.70 -7.86 5.93
C ASN A 108 34.86 -7.20 7.03
N LYS A 109 34.04 -6.20 6.70
CA LYS A 109 33.10 -5.59 7.67
C LYS A 109 32.07 -6.61 8.15
N VAL A 110 31.49 -7.40 7.24
CA VAL A 110 30.53 -8.46 7.61
C VAL A 110 31.21 -9.56 8.44
N ALA A 111 32.43 -9.97 8.08
CA ALA A 111 33.20 -10.98 8.80
C ALA A 111 33.45 -10.56 10.26
N ARG A 112 33.90 -9.32 10.50
CA ARG A 112 34.12 -8.81 11.86
C ARG A 112 32.87 -8.93 12.73
N VAL A 113 31.72 -8.48 12.22
CA VAL A 113 30.44 -8.59 12.95
C VAL A 113 30.05 -10.05 13.21
N CYS A 114 30.36 -10.96 12.30
CA CYS A 114 30.07 -12.38 12.47
C CYS A 114 31.03 -13.07 13.46
N GLU A 115 32.30 -12.66 13.46
CA GLU A 115 33.35 -13.13 14.37
C GLU A 115 33.12 -12.64 15.80
N GLU A 116 32.64 -11.41 15.98
CA GLU A 116 32.18 -10.88 17.27
C GLU A 116 31.05 -11.72 17.88
N LYS A 117 30.22 -12.34 17.04
CA LYS A 117 29.18 -13.30 17.46
C LYS A 117 29.70 -14.74 17.64
N GLY A 118 30.99 -14.97 17.42
CA GLY A 118 31.69 -16.23 17.66
C GLY A 118 31.77 -17.20 16.47
N ALA A 119 31.32 -16.82 15.28
CA ALA A 119 31.52 -17.64 14.09
C ALA A 119 32.95 -17.49 13.54
N LYS A 120 33.43 -18.49 12.81
CA LYS A 120 34.64 -18.39 11.99
C LYS A 120 34.27 -17.94 10.59
N CYS A 121 34.91 -16.90 10.05
CA CYS A 121 34.65 -16.44 8.69
C CYS A 121 35.82 -16.75 7.75
N GLU A 122 35.51 -17.07 6.50
CA GLU A 122 36.47 -17.14 5.39
C GLU A 122 35.99 -16.26 4.25
N ILE A 123 36.83 -15.30 3.86
CA ILE A 123 36.52 -14.35 2.80
C ILE A 123 36.89 -14.95 1.44
N LEU A 124 35.91 -14.98 0.53
CA LEU A 124 36.08 -15.45 -0.84
C LEU A 124 35.81 -14.28 -1.81
N LYS A 125 36.87 -13.53 -2.13
CA LYS A 125 36.79 -12.40 -3.07
C LYS A 125 36.71 -12.91 -4.51
N ILE A 126 35.50 -13.18 -4.98
CA ILE A 126 35.27 -13.79 -6.29
C ILE A 126 34.14 -13.05 -7.01
N ASP A 127 34.34 -12.77 -8.30
CA ASP A 127 33.26 -12.44 -9.22
C ASP A 127 32.61 -13.73 -9.70
N ILE A 128 31.31 -13.90 -9.42
CA ILE A 128 30.60 -15.14 -9.75
C ILE A 128 30.43 -15.35 -11.26
N SER A 129 30.65 -14.33 -12.09
CA SER A 129 30.69 -14.47 -13.54
C SER A 129 31.97 -15.17 -14.03
N ASN A 130 33.04 -15.18 -13.24
CA ASN A 130 34.26 -15.95 -13.52
C ASN A 130 34.08 -17.39 -13.02
N ILE A 131 33.56 -18.25 -13.91
CA ILE A 131 33.16 -19.62 -13.58
C ILE A 131 34.34 -20.50 -13.13
N GLU A 132 35.52 -20.30 -13.70
CA GLU A 132 36.72 -21.08 -13.34
C GLU A 132 37.19 -20.72 -11.92
N ALA A 133 37.38 -19.42 -11.66
CA ALA A 133 37.78 -18.94 -10.34
C ALA A 133 36.74 -19.29 -9.26
N LEU A 134 35.45 -19.17 -9.60
CA LEU A 134 34.34 -19.59 -8.74
C LEU A 134 34.44 -21.08 -8.42
N THR A 135 34.57 -21.94 -9.43
CA THR A 135 34.61 -23.40 -9.22
C THR A 135 35.77 -23.79 -8.32
N ASN A 136 36.97 -23.29 -8.61
CA ASN A 136 38.17 -23.56 -7.80
C ASN A 136 38.00 -23.08 -6.35
N ALA A 137 37.48 -21.88 -6.14
CA ALA A 137 37.26 -21.35 -4.79
C ALA A 137 36.23 -22.16 -3.99
N LEU A 138 35.14 -22.59 -4.64
CA LEU A 138 34.09 -23.38 -4.01
C LEU A 138 34.56 -24.80 -3.66
N GLU A 139 35.32 -25.44 -4.55
CA GLU A 139 35.90 -26.76 -4.29
C GLU A 139 36.93 -26.72 -3.17
N ASN A 140 37.84 -25.74 -3.19
CA ASN A 140 38.82 -25.54 -2.12
C ASN A 140 38.17 -25.28 -0.75
N PHE A 141 37.10 -24.46 -0.72
CA PHE A 141 36.34 -24.23 0.51
C PHE A 141 35.66 -25.51 0.99
N ASP A 142 35.03 -26.28 0.10
CA ASP A 142 34.34 -27.54 0.44
C ASP A 142 35.30 -28.65 0.87
N ASP A 143 36.52 -28.70 0.33
CA ASP A 143 37.59 -29.62 0.74
C ASP A 143 38.03 -29.35 2.19
N LYS A 144 38.11 -28.07 2.58
CA LYS A 144 38.49 -27.64 3.93
C LYS A 144 37.32 -27.74 4.91
N TYR A 145 36.14 -27.35 4.47
CA TYR A 145 34.90 -27.26 5.23
C TYR A 145 33.74 -27.81 4.38
N PRO A 146 33.36 -29.08 4.55
CA PRO A 146 32.27 -29.68 3.78
C PRO A 146 30.97 -28.89 3.95
N ILE A 147 30.50 -28.27 2.87
CA ILE A 147 29.41 -27.28 2.94
C ILE A 147 28.10 -27.98 3.36
N ASP A 148 27.50 -27.52 4.45
CA ASP A 148 26.18 -27.96 4.90
C ASP A 148 25.06 -27.19 4.19
N LEU A 149 25.21 -25.86 4.06
CA LEU A 149 24.26 -24.96 3.43
C LEU A 149 24.95 -24.04 2.42
N LEU A 150 24.54 -24.11 1.15
CA LEU A 150 24.83 -23.07 0.16
C LEU A 150 23.64 -22.11 0.07
N PHE A 151 23.88 -20.81 0.28
CA PHE A 151 22.94 -19.74 -0.07
C PHE A 151 23.39 -19.05 -1.36
N ALA A 152 22.81 -19.48 -2.48
CA ALA A 152 22.98 -18.91 -3.81
C ALA A 152 22.11 -17.65 -3.95
N ASN A 153 22.67 -16.50 -3.57
CA ASN A 153 21.96 -15.24 -3.39
C ASN A 153 22.53 -14.08 -4.23
N ALA A 154 23.76 -14.18 -4.71
CA ALA A 154 24.37 -13.13 -5.52
C ALA A 154 23.47 -12.76 -6.71
N GLY A 155 23.26 -11.46 -6.92
CA GLY A 155 22.39 -10.98 -7.98
C GLY A 155 22.51 -9.49 -8.15
N GLN A 156 22.01 -9.00 -9.27
CA GLN A 156 21.96 -7.59 -9.63
C GLN A 156 20.64 -7.31 -10.30
N LEU A 157 20.03 -6.18 -9.98
CA LEU A 157 18.83 -5.72 -10.65
C LEU A 157 19.19 -5.17 -12.03
N ALA A 158 18.67 -5.81 -13.07
CA ALA A 158 18.79 -5.35 -14.44
C ALA A 158 17.55 -4.50 -14.76
N ALA A 159 17.70 -3.18 -14.73
CA ALA A 159 16.68 -2.27 -15.24
C ALA A 159 16.67 -2.39 -16.77
N THR A 160 15.49 -2.64 -17.35
CA THR A 160 15.33 -2.75 -18.80
C THR A 160 14.36 -1.69 -19.25
N ARG A 161 14.90 -0.53 -19.58
CA ARG A 161 14.21 0.45 -20.42
C ARG A 161 14.93 0.45 -21.76
N ASP A 162 14.19 0.59 -22.86
CA ASP A 162 14.81 0.83 -24.16
C ASP A 162 15.60 2.14 -24.06
N ASN A 163 16.87 2.11 -24.48
CA ASN A 163 17.76 3.27 -24.48
C ASN A 163 18.02 3.77 -25.91
N PHE A 164 17.03 3.60 -26.79
CA PHE A 164 17.14 3.90 -28.22
C PHE A 164 18.30 3.13 -28.88
N GLY A 165 18.42 1.82 -28.58
CA GLY A 165 19.41 0.95 -29.22
C GLY A 165 20.86 1.10 -28.74
N LYS A 166 21.13 1.82 -27.64
CA LYS A 166 22.48 1.92 -27.06
C LYS A 166 22.93 0.74 -26.19
N PHE A 167 22.03 -0.19 -25.88
CA PHE A 167 22.38 -1.34 -25.07
C PHE A 167 22.86 -2.49 -25.96
N GLU A 168 24.18 -2.66 -26.03
CA GLU A 168 24.81 -3.79 -26.70
C GLU A 168 24.71 -5.05 -25.84
N TRP A 169 24.56 -6.22 -26.49
CA TRP A 169 24.44 -7.52 -25.82
C TRP A 169 25.54 -7.75 -24.79
N GLU A 170 26.80 -7.56 -25.20
CA GLU A 170 27.99 -7.89 -24.41
C GLU A 170 28.15 -6.99 -23.18
N ASP A 171 27.83 -5.70 -23.29
CA ASP A 171 28.09 -4.73 -22.22
C ASP A 171 26.87 -4.51 -21.31
N SER A 172 25.67 -4.71 -21.84
CA SER A 172 24.43 -4.22 -21.20
C SER A 172 23.53 -5.33 -20.67
N TYR A 173 23.56 -6.51 -21.29
CA TYR A 173 22.65 -7.61 -20.95
C TYR A 173 23.40 -8.83 -20.43
N LYS A 174 24.43 -9.27 -21.16
CA LYS A 174 25.22 -10.45 -20.84
C LYS A 174 25.81 -10.41 -19.43
N PRO A 175 26.35 -9.29 -18.89
CA PRO A 175 26.93 -9.29 -17.54
C PRO A 175 25.88 -9.57 -16.45
N TYR A 176 24.64 -9.11 -16.63
CA TYR A 176 23.54 -9.42 -15.72
C TYR A 176 23.14 -10.89 -15.79
N ILE A 177 23.15 -11.49 -16.99
CA ILE A 177 22.88 -12.92 -17.19
C ILE A 177 23.99 -13.77 -16.58
N ASP A 178 25.25 -13.40 -16.83
CA ASP A 178 26.41 -14.08 -16.30
C ASP A 178 26.40 -14.11 -14.77
N VAL A 179 25.93 -13.04 -14.11
CA VAL A 179 25.81 -12.98 -12.65
C VAL A 179 24.52 -13.64 -12.16
N ASN A 180 23.35 -13.14 -12.55
CA ASN A 180 22.06 -13.56 -11.96
C ASN A 180 21.65 -14.98 -12.33
N TYR A 181 22.16 -15.52 -13.44
CA TYR A 181 21.83 -16.85 -13.91
C TYR A 181 23.06 -17.75 -13.97
N THR A 182 23.99 -17.52 -14.91
CA THR A 182 25.10 -18.45 -15.19
C THR A 182 25.96 -18.73 -13.95
N GLY A 183 26.42 -17.69 -13.26
CA GLY A 183 27.24 -17.79 -12.06
C GLY A 183 26.50 -18.40 -10.88
N ASN A 184 25.20 -18.11 -10.74
CA ASN A 184 24.36 -18.77 -9.73
C ASN A 184 24.25 -20.28 -10.00
N ILE A 185 23.89 -20.67 -11.22
CA ILE A 185 23.78 -22.08 -11.63
C ILE A 185 25.13 -22.78 -11.46
N ALA A 186 26.23 -22.16 -11.86
CA ALA A 186 27.57 -22.71 -11.66
C ALA A 186 27.88 -22.94 -10.18
N SER A 187 27.62 -21.95 -9.31
CA SER A 187 27.84 -22.10 -7.85
C SER A 187 27.03 -23.26 -7.27
N ILE A 188 25.76 -23.38 -7.67
CA ILE A 188 24.86 -24.42 -7.22
C ILE A 188 25.35 -25.78 -7.70
N MET A 189 25.70 -25.92 -8.98
CA MET A 189 26.10 -27.20 -9.55
C MET A 189 27.46 -27.69 -9.05
N THR A 190 28.40 -26.78 -8.80
CA THR A 190 29.70 -27.11 -8.19
C THR A 190 29.51 -27.69 -6.79
N VAL A 191 28.77 -26.99 -5.91
CA VAL A 191 28.51 -27.49 -4.56
C VAL A 191 27.60 -28.73 -4.57
N TYR A 192 26.60 -28.79 -5.45
CA TYR A 192 25.71 -29.94 -5.60
C TYR A 192 26.47 -31.22 -5.96
N LYS A 193 27.44 -31.17 -6.89
CA LYS A 193 28.29 -32.34 -7.22
C LYS A 193 28.99 -32.90 -5.99
N ARG A 194 29.51 -32.02 -5.14
CA ARG A 194 30.18 -32.38 -3.89
C ARG A 194 29.21 -32.94 -2.85
N MET A 195 28.08 -32.27 -2.64
CA MET A 195 26.98 -32.72 -1.78
C MET A 195 26.45 -34.10 -2.19
N LYS A 196 26.38 -34.36 -3.50
CA LYS A 196 25.91 -35.63 -4.08
C LYS A 196 26.79 -36.81 -3.67
N VAL A 197 28.12 -36.62 -3.69
CA VAL A 197 29.09 -37.64 -3.26
C VAL A 197 28.90 -37.99 -1.79
N ARG A 198 28.75 -36.98 -0.93
CA ARG A 198 28.53 -37.17 0.53
C ARG A 198 27.08 -37.48 0.92
N ARG A 199 26.15 -37.46 -0.05
CA ARG A 199 24.70 -37.65 0.13
C ARG A 199 24.08 -36.85 1.29
N ARG A 200 24.51 -35.59 1.42
CA ARG A 200 23.96 -34.64 2.41
C ARG A 200 24.23 -33.20 2.01
N GLY A 201 23.30 -32.31 2.34
CA GLY A 201 23.45 -30.86 2.22
C GLY A 201 22.13 -30.14 1.96
N GLN A 202 22.16 -28.82 2.01
CA GLN A 202 21.02 -27.95 1.71
C GLN A 202 21.46 -26.81 0.77
N ILE A 203 20.62 -26.50 -0.21
CA ILE A 203 20.84 -25.44 -1.19
C ILE A 203 19.65 -24.50 -1.14
N ALA A 204 19.89 -23.25 -0.78
CA ALA A 204 18.90 -22.17 -0.79
C ALA A 204 19.20 -21.21 -1.95
N ILE A 205 18.22 -20.94 -2.80
CA ILE A 205 18.39 -20.20 -4.05
C ILE A 205 17.49 -18.95 -4.04
N THR A 206 18.07 -17.77 -4.18
CA THR A 206 17.33 -16.51 -4.15
C THR A 206 16.76 -16.15 -5.52
N SER A 207 15.42 -16.16 -5.60
CA SER A 207 14.63 -15.63 -6.70
C SER A 207 14.05 -14.24 -6.36
N SER A 208 12.83 -13.95 -6.79
CA SER A 208 12.06 -12.73 -6.55
C SER A 208 10.60 -12.94 -6.90
N ILE A 209 9.69 -12.12 -6.34
CA ILE A 209 8.32 -12.00 -6.85
C ILE A 209 8.27 -11.65 -8.36
N ALA A 210 9.31 -11.00 -8.90
CA ALA A 210 9.46 -10.73 -10.33
C ALA A 210 9.59 -12.00 -11.19
N GLY A 211 9.96 -13.13 -10.58
CA GLY A 211 9.97 -14.43 -11.25
C GLY A 211 8.58 -15.04 -11.45
N TRP A 212 7.53 -14.45 -10.85
CA TRP A 212 6.14 -14.86 -11.02
C TRP A 212 5.35 -13.92 -11.93
N LEU A 213 5.62 -12.62 -11.83
CA LEU A 213 5.00 -11.59 -12.65
C LEU A 213 6.06 -10.62 -13.16
N SER A 214 6.15 -10.48 -14.47
CA SER A 214 7.07 -9.53 -15.10
C SER A 214 6.44 -8.15 -15.25
N THR A 215 7.24 -7.10 -15.10
CA THR A 215 6.91 -5.73 -15.50
C THR A 215 7.78 -5.32 -16.69
N PRO A 216 7.31 -4.41 -17.57
CA PRO A 216 8.09 -3.97 -18.73
C PRO A 216 9.49 -3.46 -18.37
N MET A 217 9.60 -2.81 -17.21
CA MET A 217 10.84 -2.21 -16.71
C MET A 217 11.87 -3.21 -16.19
N THR A 218 11.49 -4.48 -16.03
CA THR A 218 12.33 -5.53 -15.43
C THR A 218 12.31 -6.82 -16.26
N ALA A 219 12.06 -6.74 -17.56
CA ALA A 219 11.88 -7.90 -18.43
C ALA A 219 13.02 -8.92 -18.34
N PHE A 220 14.28 -8.49 -18.44
CA PHE A 220 15.44 -9.39 -18.33
C PHE A 220 15.59 -9.94 -16.92
N TYR A 221 15.48 -9.09 -15.90
CA TYR A 221 15.53 -9.53 -14.50
C TYR A 221 14.46 -10.57 -14.18
N SER A 222 13.21 -10.30 -14.54
CA SER A 222 12.06 -11.18 -14.39
C SER A 222 12.28 -12.51 -15.09
N SER A 223 12.81 -12.49 -16.33
CA SER A 223 13.10 -13.70 -17.11
C SER A 223 14.13 -14.60 -16.41
N MET A 224 15.22 -14.03 -15.90
CA MET A 224 16.22 -14.77 -15.15
C MET A 224 15.67 -15.34 -13.84
N LYS A 225 14.85 -14.57 -13.12
CA LYS A 225 14.22 -15.04 -11.87
C LYS A 225 13.15 -16.12 -12.12
N ALA A 226 12.42 -16.04 -13.23
CA ALA A 226 11.53 -17.12 -13.68
C ALA A 226 12.31 -18.39 -14.05
N ALA A 227 13.46 -18.26 -14.71
CA ALA A 227 14.34 -19.39 -15.01
C ALA A 227 14.88 -20.05 -13.73
N ILE A 228 15.28 -19.25 -12.73
CA ILE A 228 15.68 -19.75 -11.41
C ILE A 228 14.54 -20.47 -10.69
N ASN A 229 13.30 -19.96 -10.76
CA ASN A 229 12.12 -20.62 -10.18
C ASN A 229 11.95 -22.04 -10.77
N SER A 230 12.03 -22.16 -12.10
CA SER A 230 11.92 -23.47 -12.76
C SER A 230 13.07 -24.39 -12.39
N PHE A 231 14.30 -23.87 -12.44
CA PHE A 231 15.50 -24.63 -12.11
C PHE A 231 15.48 -25.19 -10.67
N ALA A 232 15.12 -24.36 -9.68
CA ALA A 232 15.07 -24.79 -8.28
C ALA A 232 14.03 -25.89 -8.04
N ARG A 233 12.87 -25.80 -8.71
CA ARG A 233 11.82 -26.82 -8.64
C ARG A 233 12.29 -28.17 -9.18
N ASP A 234 12.97 -28.16 -10.33
CA ASP A 234 13.45 -29.40 -10.94
C ASP A 234 14.64 -29.97 -10.17
N LEU A 235 15.56 -29.10 -9.71
CA LEU A 235 16.69 -29.50 -8.87
C LEU A 235 16.24 -30.14 -7.56
N HIS A 236 15.13 -29.68 -6.94
CA HIS A 236 14.57 -30.32 -5.75
C HIS A 236 14.31 -31.82 -5.96
N TYR A 237 13.70 -32.20 -7.09
CA TYR A 237 13.43 -33.60 -7.39
C TYR A 237 14.70 -34.38 -7.74
N ILE A 238 15.62 -33.75 -8.49
CA ILE A 238 16.91 -34.35 -8.87
C ILE A 238 17.80 -34.62 -7.64
N ALA A 239 17.77 -33.72 -6.66
CA ALA A 239 18.62 -33.73 -5.47
C ALA A 239 18.09 -34.65 -4.36
N LYS A 240 16.77 -34.86 -4.30
CA LYS A 240 16.08 -35.65 -3.26
C LYS A 240 16.63 -37.07 -3.05
N PRO A 241 16.94 -37.89 -4.08
CA PRO A 241 17.52 -39.23 -3.89
C PRO A 241 18.90 -39.22 -3.22
N TYR A 242 19.59 -38.10 -3.25
CA TYR A 242 20.91 -37.91 -2.63
C TYR A 242 20.81 -37.27 -1.24
N ASN A 243 19.60 -37.17 -0.67
CA ASN A 243 19.37 -36.52 0.63
C ASN A 243 19.92 -35.09 0.68
N ILE A 244 19.75 -34.37 -0.44
CA ILE A 244 20.08 -32.96 -0.56
C ILE A 244 18.77 -32.19 -0.62
N HIS A 245 18.68 -31.16 0.19
CA HIS A 245 17.51 -30.31 0.31
C HIS A 245 17.67 -29.06 -0.56
N VAL A 246 16.58 -28.63 -1.17
CA VAL A 246 16.56 -27.45 -2.03
C VAL A 246 15.43 -26.55 -1.57
N SER A 247 15.72 -25.26 -1.40
CA SER A 247 14.77 -24.22 -1.03
C SER A 247 14.89 -23.03 -1.99
N LEU A 248 13.75 -22.55 -2.48
CA LEU A 248 13.58 -21.36 -3.30
C LEU A 248 13.11 -20.21 -2.41
N ILE A 249 13.92 -19.16 -2.33
CA ILE A 249 13.57 -17.92 -1.63
C ILE A 249 12.94 -16.96 -2.64
N VAL A 250 11.76 -16.42 -2.35
CA VAL A 250 11.02 -15.50 -3.23
C VAL A 250 10.74 -14.20 -2.47
N PRO A 251 11.72 -13.29 -2.39
CA PRO A 251 11.54 -12.00 -1.72
C PRO A 251 10.63 -11.06 -2.52
N GLY A 252 9.85 -10.27 -1.79
CA GLY A 252 9.21 -9.05 -2.29
C GLY A 252 10.18 -7.86 -2.33
N LEU A 253 9.66 -6.67 -2.06
CA LEU A 253 10.43 -5.44 -1.86
C LEU A 253 11.13 -5.48 -0.49
N ILE A 254 12.42 -5.77 -0.51
CA ILE A 254 13.29 -5.79 0.67
C ILE A 254 14.19 -4.57 0.64
N ARG A 255 14.36 -3.89 1.76
CA ARG A 255 15.24 -2.72 1.92
C ARG A 255 16.70 -3.16 1.84
N THR A 256 17.36 -2.86 0.74
CA THR A 256 18.78 -3.17 0.51
C THR A 256 19.41 -2.08 -0.36
N GLU A 257 20.73 -1.98 -0.37
CA GLU A 257 21.46 -1.06 -1.27
C GLU A 257 21.04 -1.22 -2.75
N MET A 258 20.70 -2.45 -3.17
CA MET A 258 20.23 -2.72 -4.54
C MET A 258 18.87 -2.08 -4.84
N THR A 259 17.95 -2.10 -3.88
CA THR A 259 16.54 -1.71 -4.08
C THR A 259 16.26 -0.28 -3.65
N THR A 260 17.07 0.29 -2.74
CA THR A 260 17.00 1.69 -2.34
C THR A 260 17.88 2.60 -3.20
N ASN A 261 18.54 2.06 -4.22
CA ASN A 261 19.28 2.86 -5.17
C ASN A 261 18.31 3.78 -5.92
N PRO A 262 18.54 5.11 -5.94
CA PRO A 262 17.64 6.07 -6.57
C PRO A 262 17.50 5.88 -8.09
N ASN A 263 18.44 5.17 -8.72
CA ASN A 263 18.42 4.90 -10.17
C ASN A 263 17.54 3.69 -10.54
N GLN A 264 16.81 3.11 -9.58
CA GLN A 264 16.00 1.91 -9.80
C GLN A 264 14.52 2.24 -9.92
N PRO A 265 13.76 1.49 -10.74
CA PRO A 265 12.38 1.84 -11.11
C PRO A 265 11.34 1.51 -10.03
N PHE A 266 11.76 1.23 -8.81
CA PHE A 266 10.87 0.83 -7.73
C PHE A 266 10.43 2.03 -6.89
N SER A 267 9.25 1.91 -6.26
CA SER A 267 8.74 2.93 -5.35
C SER A 267 9.80 3.29 -4.32
N HIS A 268 10.06 4.56 -4.06
CA HIS A 268 10.96 5.00 -2.99
C HIS A 268 10.24 5.16 -1.64
N ASN A 269 8.94 4.81 -1.56
CA ASN A 269 8.21 4.92 -0.31
C ASN A 269 8.68 3.82 0.66
N PRO A 270 9.29 4.19 1.81
CA PRO A 270 9.87 3.24 2.74
C PRO A 270 8.83 2.28 3.36
N ARG A 271 7.53 2.63 3.33
CA ARG A 271 6.44 1.79 3.87
C ARG A 271 6.24 0.48 3.12
N TYR A 272 6.65 0.41 1.85
CA TYR A 272 6.53 -0.82 1.05
C TYR A 272 7.70 -1.78 1.24
N TYR A 273 8.80 -1.35 1.88
CA TYR A 273 9.99 -2.18 2.05
C TYR A 273 10.02 -2.86 3.41
N GLU A 274 10.22 -4.16 3.36
CA GLU A 274 10.55 -4.97 4.53
C GLU A 274 12.06 -4.95 4.83
N SER A 275 12.45 -5.16 6.09
CA SER A 275 13.85 -5.28 6.51
C SER A 275 14.49 -6.58 6.01
N SER A 276 15.74 -6.48 5.52
CA SER A 276 16.55 -7.67 5.18
C SER A 276 16.85 -8.54 6.40
N ASP A 277 16.94 -7.96 7.61
CA ASP A 277 17.16 -8.70 8.85
C ASP A 277 15.93 -9.54 9.24
N ASN A 278 14.74 -9.00 9.06
CA ASN A 278 13.51 -9.75 9.31
C ASN A 278 13.37 -10.91 8.32
N LEU A 279 13.65 -10.65 7.03
CA LEU A 279 13.68 -11.71 6.03
C LEU A 279 14.73 -12.78 6.36
N ALA A 280 15.93 -12.43 6.78
CA ALA A 280 16.98 -13.38 7.15
C ALA A 280 16.55 -14.33 8.28
N LYS A 281 15.86 -13.81 9.30
CA LYS A 281 15.28 -14.63 10.39
C LYS A 281 14.25 -15.63 9.85
N ILE A 282 13.36 -15.17 8.98
CA ILE A 282 12.35 -16.03 8.34
C ILE A 282 13.00 -17.10 7.47
N ILE A 283 14.00 -16.75 6.67
CA ILE A 283 14.77 -17.69 5.85
C ILE A 283 15.40 -18.75 6.75
N LYS A 284 16.17 -18.36 7.76
CA LYS A 284 16.82 -19.30 8.69
C LYS A 284 15.82 -20.23 9.37
N GLN A 285 14.69 -19.68 9.84
CA GLN A 285 13.63 -20.46 10.47
C GLN A 285 13.04 -21.48 9.49
N GLN A 286 12.64 -21.07 8.29
CA GLN A 286 12.01 -21.95 7.30
C GLN A 286 12.99 -22.97 6.70
N LEU A 287 14.26 -22.63 6.54
CA LEU A 287 15.32 -23.58 6.17
C LEU A 287 15.50 -24.69 7.22
N SER A 288 15.34 -24.37 8.51
CA SER A 288 15.41 -25.38 9.58
C SER A 288 14.29 -26.43 9.50
N TYR A 289 13.16 -26.07 8.87
CA TYR A 289 12.04 -26.96 8.58
C TYR A 289 12.08 -27.56 7.18
N ASN A 290 13.14 -27.28 6.41
CA ASN A 290 13.29 -27.72 5.03
C ASN A 290 12.10 -27.32 4.13
N VAL A 291 11.61 -26.09 4.31
CA VAL A 291 10.55 -25.55 3.46
C VAL A 291 11.09 -25.32 2.06
N PHE A 292 10.43 -25.88 1.04
CA PHE A 292 10.84 -25.70 -0.34
C PHE A 292 10.68 -24.25 -0.79
N GLN A 293 9.55 -23.58 -0.52
CA GLN A 293 9.32 -22.22 -1.03
C GLN A 293 9.11 -21.23 0.11
N ILE A 294 10.01 -20.25 0.21
CA ILE A 294 10.06 -19.26 1.29
C ILE A 294 9.70 -17.89 0.69
N CYS A 295 8.47 -17.41 0.91
CA CYS A 295 7.96 -16.15 0.35
C CYS A 295 7.75 -15.10 1.43
N TRP A 296 8.28 -13.89 1.23
CA TRP A 296 8.04 -12.78 2.16
C TRP A 296 8.35 -11.40 1.53
N PRO A 297 7.55 -10.35 1.84
CA PRO A 297 6.29 -10.37 2.59
C PRO A 297 5.16 -11.07 1.83
N TYR A 298 4.32 -11.84 2.53
CA TYR A 298 3.28 -12.67 1.89
C TYR A 298 2.29 -11.86 1.04
N ILE A 299 1.89 -10.66 1.49
CA ILE A 299 0.95 -9.80 0.74
C ILE A 299 1.52 -9.43 -0.63
N GLN A 300 2.82 -9.14 -0.69
CA GLN A 300 3.49 -8.77 -1.94
C GLN A 300 3.70 -9.97 -2.86
N TYR A 301 3.74 -11.18 -2.31
CA TYR A 301 3.81 -12.41 -3.09
C TYR A 301 2.44 -12.83 -3.65
N LEU A 302 1.36 -12.64 -2.89
CA LEU A 302 0.02 -13.15 -3.22
C LEU A 302 -0.47 -12.61 -4.57
N ILE A 303 -0.28 -11.33 -4.85
CA ILE A 303 -0.77 -10.69 -6.08
C ILE A 303 -0.02 -11.23 -7.32
N PRO A 304 1.33 -11.14 -7.41
CA PRO A 304 2.10 -11.72 -8.52
C PRO A 304 1.84 -13.21 -8.73
N PHE A 305 1.79 -13.98 -7.64
CA PHE A 305 1.49 -15.41 -7.72
C PHE A 305 0.10 -15.66 -8.32
N THR A 306 -0.93 -14.99 -7.80
CA THR A 306 -2.30 -15.15 -8.31
C THR A 306 -2.39 -14.75 -9.78
N MET A 307 -1.80 -13.61 -10.15
CA MET A 307 -1.76 -13.16 -11.55
C MET A 307 -1.07 -14.16 -12.47
N SER A 308 0.02 -14.80 -12.02
CA SER A 308 0.74 -15.82 -12.79
C SER A 308 -0.12 -17.05 -13.13
N THR A 309 -1.21 -17.30 -12.39
CA THR A 309 -2.14 -18.41 -12.66
C THR A 309 -3.21 -18.09 -13.71
N TYR A 310 -3.37 -16.82 -14.09
CA TYR A 310 -4.38 -16.42 -15.06
C TYR A 310 -3.96 -16.76 -16.50
N PRO A 311 -4.92 -16.95 -17.44
CA PRO A 311 -4.60 -17.04 -18.86
C PRO A 311 -3.80 -15.83 -19.35
N THR A 312 -2.84 -16.06 -20.26
CA THR A 312 -1.91 -15.03 -20.75
C THR A 312 -2.60 -13.75 -21.22
N ARG A 313 -3.77 -13.83 -21.87
CA ARG A 313 -4.51 -12.62 -22.29
C ARG A 313 -4.97 -11.76 -21.12
N ILE A 314 -5.39 -12.36 -20.02
CA ILE A 314 -5.78 -11.63 -18.81
C ILE A 314 -4.54 -11.02 -18.15
N GLN A 315 -3.43 -11.76 -18.13
CA GLN A 315 -2.16 -11.20 -17.65
C GLN A 315 -1.76 -9.97 -18.46
N LEU A 316 -1.80 -10.05 -19.80
CA LEU A 316 -1.48 -8.92 -20.68
C LEU A 316 -2.41 -7.73 -20.49
N LEU A 317 -3.72 -7.96 -20.32
CA LEU A 317 -4.70 -6.90 -20.05
C LEU A 317 -4.46 -6.22 -18.69
N LEU A 318 -4.18 -6.99 -17.64
CA LEU A 318 -3.89 -6.44 -16.32
C LEU A 318 -2.53 -5.70 -16.32
N SER A 319 -1.55 -6.22 -17.04
CA SER A 319 -0.26 -5.58 -17.24
C SER A 319 -0.40 -4.25 -17.99
N SER A 320 -1.24 -4.15 -19.04
CA SER A 320 -1.42 -2.90 -19.79
C SER A 320 -1.97 -1.77 -18.91
N LEU A 321 -2.91 -2.08 -18.00
CA LEU A 321 -3.43 -1.12 -17.02
C LEU A 321 -2.34 -0.59 -16.06
N LEU A 322 -1.31 -1.39 -15.77
CA LEU A 322 -0.16 -0.97 -14.96
C LEU A 322 0.84 -0.14 -15.77
N VAL A 323 1.03 -0.45 -17.06
CA VAL A 323 1.93 0.30 -17.95
C VAL A 323 1.41 1.72 -18.16
N ASP A 324 0.11 1.90 -18.38
CA ASP A 324 -0.50 3.23 -18.57
C ASP A 324 -0.30 4.17 -17.37
N LYS A 325 -0.13 3.60 -16.17
CA LYS A 325 0.22 4.37 -14.97
C LYS A 325 1.70 4.72 -14.92
N LEU A 326 2.60 3.77 -15.23
CA LEU A 326 4.05 3.99 -15.21
C LEU A 326 4.52 4.92 -16.34
N SER A 327 3.89 4.89 -17.52
CA SER A 327 4.17 5.81 -18.63
C SER A 327 3.81 7.25 -18.31
N GLN A 328 2.93 7.47 -17.32
CA GLN A 328 2.61 8.81 -16.81
C GLN A 328 3.64 9.29 -15.78
N GLU A 329 4.20 8.40 -14.96
CA GLU A 329 5.12 8.76 -13.86
C GLU A 329 6.60 8.92 -14.29
N PHE A 330 6.98 8.38 -15.45
CA PHE A 330 8.35 8.46 -15.99
C PHE A 330 8.36 9.08 -17.39
N PRO A 331 9.37 9.90 -17.75
CA PRO A 331 9.50 10.43 -19.10
C PRO A 331 9.52 9.27 -20.12
N PRO A 332 8.67 9.31 -21.16
CA PRO A 332 8.69 8.31 -22.22
C PRO A 332 9.90 8.50 -23.16
N ASP A 333 10.44 9.71 -23.22
CA ASP A 333 11.53 10.13 -24.11
C ASP A 333 12.77 10.62 -23.34
N VAL A 334 13.83 10.92 -24.10
CA VAL A 334 15.11 11.46 -23.60
C VAL A 334 14.93 12.81 -22.88
N ILE A 335 15.76 13.07 -21.85
CA ILE A 335 15.77 14.36 -21.12
C ILE A 335 16.17 15.53 -22.02
N SER A 336 17.12 15.32 -22.93
CA SER A 336 17.62 16.32 -23.88
C SER A 336 17.83 15.65 -25.23
N LYS A 337 17.79 16.42 -26.32
CA LYS A 337 18.13 15.94 -27.67
C LYS A 337 19.57 15.40 -27.76
N ASN A 338 20.45 15.81 -26.84
CA ASN A 338 21.82 15.32 -26.73
C ASN A 338 21.94 14.09 -25.83
N CYS A 339 20.89 13.76 -25.08
CA CYS A 339 20.79 12.48 -24.39
C CYS A 339 20.46 11.41 -25.43
N PHE A 340 21.16 10.29 -25.38
CA PHE A 340 20.65 9.08 -26.03
C PHE A 340 20.57 7.98 -24.98
N HIS A 341 19.72 8.24 -24.00
CA HIS A 341 19.26 7.30 -23.02
C HIS A 341 17.87 7.76 -22.53
N VAL A 342 16.98 6.83 -22.20
CA VAL A 342 15.72 7.14 -21.51
C VAL A 342 16.04 7.34 -20.03
N PRO A 343 15.43 8.32 -19.35
CA PRO A 343 15.68 8.56 -17.94
C PRO A 343 15.29 7.36 -17.07
N ASN A 344 16.22 6.94 -16.21
CA ASN A 344 16.02 5.97 -15.14
C ASN A 344 15.33 6.59 -13.91
N PHE A 345 15.31 7.93 -13.84
CA PHE A 345 14.62 8.69 -12.80
C PHE A 345 13.15 8.96 -13.19
N CYS A 346 12.25 8.96 -12.20
CA CYS A 346 10.90 9.48 -12.42
C CYS A 346 10.95 10.99 -12.69
N LEU A 347 9.90 11.52 -13.33
CA LEU A 347 9.87 12.93 -13.75
C LEU A 347 10.12 13.88 -12.56
N ARG A 348 9.65 13.51 -11.36
CA ARG A 348 9.93 14.22 -10.11
C ARG A 348 11.42 14.34 -9.79
N CYS A 349 12.13 13.21 -9.78
CA CYS A 349 13.54 13.15 -9.38
C CYS A 349 14.43 13.85 -10.39
N VAL A 350 14.07 13.80 -11.69
CA VAL A 350 14.74 14.60 -12.74
C VAL A 350 14.62 16.09 -12.42
N ILE A 351 13.41 16.59 -12.13
CA ILE A 351 13.21 18.00 -11.80
C ILE A 351 13.91 18.39 -10.50
N GLU A 352 13.81 17.59 -9.45
CA GLU A 352 14.51 17.87 -8.18
C GLU A 352 16.03 17.99 -8.38
N HIS A 353 16.65 17.12 -9.20
CA HIS A 353 18.07 17.20 -9.54
C HIS A 353 18.41 18.50 -10.28
N LEU A 354 17.64 18.84 -11.32
CA LEU A 354 17.87 20.03 -12.13
C LEU A 354 17.61 21.33 -11.33
N CYS A 355 16.66 21.33 -10.39
CA CYS A 355 16.41 22.44 -9.47
C CYS A 355 17.59 22.67 -8.51
N VAL A 356 18.21 21.60 -8.00
CA VAL A 356 19.41 21.72 -7.13
C VAL A 356 20.60 22.29 -7.90
N GLN A 357 20.81 21.86 -9.16
CA GLN A 357 21.86 22.44 -10.01
C GLN A 357 21.62 23.93 -10.26
N LYS A 358 20.37 24.33 -10.53
CA LYS A 358 19.98 25.73 -10.69
C LYS A 358 20.24 26.58 -9.44
N GLN A 359 20.03 26.03 -8.24
CA GLN A 359 20.31 26.72 -6.97
C GLN A 359 21.80 26.91 -6.70
N ASN A 360 22.64 26.00 -7.20
CA ASN A 360 24.09 26.05 -7.04
C ASN A 360 24.80 26.79 -8.19
N GLU A 361 24.06 27.53 -9.03
CA GLU A 361 24.57 28.19 -10.26
C GLU A 361 25.32 27.24 -11.21
N ALA A 362 25.08 25.94 -11.10
CA ALA A 362 25.72 24.92 -11.92
C ALA A 362 24.99 24.77 -13.26
N GLN A 363 25.74 24.40 -14.30
CA GLN A 363 25.17 24.10 -15.60
C GLN A 363 24.21 22.91 -15.50
N GLN A 364 23.00 23.07 -16.01
CA GLN A 364 21.95 22.05 -15.96
C GLN A 364 22.36 20.87 -16.83
N THR A 365 22.67 19.75 -16.20
CA THR A 365 23.20 18.56 -16.85
C THR A 365 22.35 17.36 -16.51
N CYS A 366 22.25 16.45 -17.46
CA CYS A 366 21.53 15.21 -17.28
C CYS A 366 22.18 14.40 -16.13
N PRO A 367 21.40 13.89 -15.16
CA PRO A 367 21.93 13.14 -14.02
C PRO A 367 22.61 11.82 -14.38
N GLU A 368 22.47 11.34 -15.63
CA GLU A 368 22.96 10.02 -16.06
C GLU A 368 24.10 10.09 -17.06
N CYS A 369 24.09 11.06 -17.98
CA CYS A 369 25.11 11.17 -19.03
C CYS A 369 25.82 12.53 -19.05
N GLU A 370 25.50 13.42 -18.11
CA GLU A 370 26.08 14.76 -17.99
C GLU A 370 25.89 15.66 -19.23
N ALA A 371 25.03 15.24 -20.18
CA ALA A 371 24.68 16.08 -21.33
C ALA A 371 24.06 17.38 -20.84
N ILE A 372 24.51 18.50 -21.40
CA ILE A 372 24.02 19.83 -21.06
C ILE A 372 22.61 19.99 -21.64
N LEU A 373 21.66 20.33 -20.77
CA LEU A 373 20.31 20.70 -21.17
C LEU A 373 20.27 22.15 -21.64
N SER A 374 19.52 22.43 -22.69
CA SER A 374 19.16 23.81 -23.01
C SER A 374 18.16 24.37 -21.99
N ILE A 375 18.06 25.70 -21.92
CA ILE A 375 17.05 26.38 -21.08
C ILE A 375 15.63 25.94 -21.48
N GLU A 376 15.37 25.82 -22.79
CA GLU A 376 14.08 25.34 -23.32
C GLU A 376 13.79 23.89 -22.89
N GLU A 377 14.77 22.98 -22.96
CA GLU A 377 14.59 21.58 -22.55
C GLU A 377 14.29 21.46 -21.05
N PHE A 378 14.95 22.27 -20.22
CA PHE A 378 14.64 22.35 -18.80
C PHE A 378 13.23 22.90 -18.55
N GLU A 379 12.84 23.98 -19.24
CA GLU A 379 11.51 24.57 -19.12
C GLU A 379 10.42 23.59 -19.59
N ASP A 380 10.64 22.82 -20.65
CA ASP A 380 9.71 21.80 -21.13
C ASP A 380 9.54 20.66 -20.12
N LEU A 381 10.62 20.21 -19.48
CA LEU A 381 10.55 19.18 -18.44
C LEU A 381 9.86 19.69 -17.18
N ASP A 382 10.17 20.92 -16.75
CA ASP A 382 9.53 21.55 -15.59
C ASP A 382 8.03 21.76 -15.86
N LEU A 383 7.71 22.18 -17.09
CA LEU A 383 6.33 22.33 -17.56
C LEU A 383 5.61 20.98 -17.65
N ALA A 384 6.27 19.91 -18.10
CA ALA A 384 5.72 18.56 -18.11
C ALA A 384 5.44 18.06 -16.69
N TRP A 385 6.32 18.40 -15.74
CA TRP A 385 6.13 18.11 -14.32
C TRP A 385 5.02 18.96 -13.68
N GLU A 386 4.91 20.25 -14.00
CA GLU A 386 3.79 21.13 -13.61
C GLU A 386 2.45 20.65 -14.19
N LYS A 387 2.47 20.10 -15.40
CA LYS A 387 1.28 19.55 -16.08
C LYS A 387 1.01 18.09 -15.75
N ALA A 388 1.84 17.43 -14.95
CA ALA A 388 1.69 16.02 -14.62
C ALA A 388 0.36 15.80 -13.87
N PRO A 389 -0.55 14.96 -14.40
CA PRO A 389 -1.93 14.84 -13.88
C PRO A 389 -2.01 14.29 -12.44
N PHE A 390 -0.90 13.77 -11.92
CA PHE A 390 -0.77 13.20 -10.57
C PHE A 390 0.02 14.09 -9.58
N ARG A 391 0.50 15.27 -9.97
CA ARG A 391 1.25 16.17 -9.09
C ARG A 391 0.31 16.93 -8.15
N ILE A 392 0.42 16.67 -6.85
CA ILE A 392 -0.30 17.39 -5.78
C ILE A 392 0.72 17.94 -4.78
N HIS A 393 0.85 19.27 -4.69
CA HIS A 393 1.69 19.92 -3.67
C HIS A 393 0.92 20.08 -2.37
N ILE A 394 0.92 19.04 -1.54
CA ILE A 394 0.16 19.00 -0.28
C ILE A 394 0.80 19.89 0.80
N GLU A 395 2.11 20.14 0.75
CA GLU A 395 2.87 20.79 1.82
C GLU A 395 2.82 22.33 1.82
N LYS A 396 2.19 22.96 0.82
CA LYS A 396 2.15 24.43 0.65
C LYS A 396 0.73 25.02 0.59
N ILE A 397 -0.28 24.32 1.10
CA ILE A 397 -1.61 24.92 1.29
C ILE A 397 -1.54 25.77 2.58
N SER A 398 -1.02 26.99 2.47
CA SER A 398 -1.05 28.00 3.53
C SER A 398 -2.04 29.13 3.19
N GLU A 399 -2.58 29.78 4.22
CA GLU A 399 -3.42 30.97 4.07
C GLU A 399 -2.68 32.08 3.30
N PRO A 400 -3.40 32.93 2.53
CA PRO A 400 -2.77 34.03 1.80
C PRO A 400 -2.09 34.97 2.79
N GLU A 401 -0.78 35.20 2.62
CA GLU A 401 -0.15 36.35 3.27
C GLU A 401 -0.82 37.63 2.77
N PRO A 402 -1.14 38.59 3.66
CA PRO A 402 -1.70 39.87 3.26
C PRO A 402 -0.62 40.68 2.56
N THR A 403 -0.51 40.56 1.24
CA THR A 403 0.31 41.48 0.47
C THR A 403 -0.44 42.78 0.24
N THR A 404 0.23 43.84 0.68
CA THR A 404 -0.04 45.26 0.49
C THR A 404 -0.61 45.60 -0.89
N GLU A 405 -1.55 46.54 -0.88
CA GLU A 405 -2.17 47.21 -2.03
C GLU A 405 -1.29 47.25 -3.29
N TYR A 406 -1.56 46.36 -4.24
CA TYR A 406 -1.16 46.60 -5.63
C TYR A 406 -2.27 47.38 -6.31
N THR A 407 -2.06 48.69 -6.42
CA THR A 407 -2.76 49.55 -7.38
C THR A 407 -2.37 49.14 -8.79
N GLN A 408 -3.13 48.22 -9.40
CA GLN A 408 -3.14 48.12 -10.86
C GLN A 408 -4.28 48.97 -11.42
N ASN A 409 -3.86 49.99 -12.15
CA ASN A 409 -4.70 50.83 -12.99
C ASN A 409 -5.59 49.96 -13.87
N GLY A 410 -6.88 50.30 -13.89
CA GLY A 410 -7.86 49.66 -14.75
C GLY A 410 -7.46 49.78 -16.22
N ASN A 411 -7.12 48.65 -16.82
CA ASN A 411 -7.25 48.41 -18.24
C ASN A 411 -7.68 46.94 -18.42
N ASP A 412 -8.82 46.78 -19.08
CA ASP A 412 -9.54 45.54 -19.42
C ASP A 412 -8.70 44.25 -19.47
N LEU A 413 -8.87 43.39 -18.47
CA LEU A 413 -8.43 41.99 -18.49
C LEU A 413 -9.38 41.18 -19.38
N LYS A 414 -9.12 41.14 -20.69
CA LYS A 414 -9.81 40.28 -21.66
C LYS A 414 -9.04 38.97 -21.86
N GLY A 415 -9.74 37.83 -21.81
CA GLY A 415 -9.17 36.52 -22.11
C GLY A 415 -9.84 35.39 -21.35
N ASP A 416 -9.53 34.15 -21.73
CA ASP A 416 -10.12 32.96 -21.13
C ASP A 416 -9.19 32.37 -20.05
N PHE A 417 -9.75 31.73 -19.02
CA PHE A 417 -9.00 30.91 -18.08
C PHE A 417 -9.67 29.53 -17.95
N TYR A 418 -8.91 28.55 -17.47
CA TYR A 418 -9.33 27.15 -17.51
C TYR A 418 -9.43 26.55 -16.10
N ILE A 419 -10.48 25.78 -15.87
CA ILE A 419 -10.60 24.89 -14.71
C ILE A 419 -10.21 23.48 -15.13
N VAL A 420 -9.24 22.89 -14.45
CA VAL A 420 -8.71 21.56 -14.77
C VAL A 420 -9.18 20.56 -13.72
N LEU A 421 -9.84 19.49 -14.15
CA LEU A 421 -10.24 18.36 -13.32
C LEU A 421 -9.09 17.33 -13.21
N LEU A 422 -9.12 16.50 -12.17
CA LEU A 422 -8.14 15.43 -11.94
C LEU A 422 -8.04 14.41 -13.09
N ASN A 423 -9.11 14.24 -13.88
CA ASN A 423 -9.11 13.39 -15.06
C ASN A 423 -8.54 14.06 -16.32
N GLY A 424 -7.99 15.28 -16.20
CA GLY A 424 -7.42 16.05 -17.31
C GLY A 424 -8.43 16.87 -18.11
N THR A 425 -9.72 16.82 -17.78
CA THR A 425 -10.75 17.62 -18.47
C THR A 425 -10.56 19.11 -18.19
N LYS A 426 -10.63 19.94 -19.22
CA LYS A 426 -10.53 21.40 -19.13
C LYS A 426 -11.89 22.05 -19.38
N LEU A 427 -12.35 22.86 -18.43
CA LEU A 427 -13.50 23.75 -18.58
C LEU A 427 -13.01 25.16 -18.87
N LYS A 428 -13.69 25.88 -19.74
CA LYS A 428 -13.28 27.20 -20.22
C LYS A 428 -14.22 28.29 -19.69
N PHE A 429 -13.64 29.38 -19.15
CA PHE A 429 -14.38 30.52 -18.61
C PHE A 429 -13.75 31.84 -19.04
N GLY A 430 -14.57 32.83 -19.43
CA GLY A 430 -14.09 34.18 -19.76
C GLY A 430 -13.82 35.00 -18.50
N LEU A 431 -12.66 35.65 -18.43
CA LEU A 431 -12.23 36.46 -17.28
C LEU A 431 -13.15 37.68 -17.06
N GLU A 432 -13.77 38.18 -18.13
CA GLU A 432 -14.80 39.23 -18.09
C GLU A 432 -16.15 38.78 -17.52
N SER A 433 -16.45 37.47 -17.58
CA SER A 433 -17.75 36.91 -17.23
C SER A 433 -17.87 36.51 -15.75
N ILE A 434 -16.75 36.22 -15.09
CA ILE A 434 -16.71 35.72 -13.71
C ILE A 434 -15.93 36.69 -12.83
N LYS A 435 -16.61 37.32 -11.86
CA LYS A 435 -16.00 38.39 -11.03
C LYS A 435 -15.48 37.90 -9.67
N ASN A 436 -16.06 36.85 -9.12
CA ASN A 436 -15.74 36.35 -7.78
C ASN A 436 -15.72 34.81 -7.71
N VAL A 437 -15.10 34.27 -6.67
CA VAL A 437 -14.92 32.81 -6.49
C VAL A 437 -16.26 32.07 -6.42
N LEU A 438 -17.29 32.68 -5.82
CA LEU A 438 -18.62 32.08 -5.75
C LEU A 438 -19.26 31.92 -7.13
N SER A 439 -19.23 32.98 -7.96
CA SER A 439 -19.73 32.93 -9.34
C SER A 439 -18.99 31.93 -10.22
N LEU A 440 -17.69 31.72 -9.94
CA LEU A 440 -16.90 30.68 -10.62
C LEU A 440 -17.40 29.29 -10.25
N LYS A 441 -17.62 29.03 -8.96
CA LYS A 441 -18.14 27.73 -8.49
C LYS A 441 -19.54 27.43 -9.01
N GLU A 442 -20.40 28.44 -9.09
CA GLU A 442 -21.72 28.32 -9.72
C GLU A 442 -21.63 27.99 -11.21
N ALA A 443 -20.70 28.60 -11.93
CA ALA A 443 -20.47 28.34 -13.35
C ALA A 443 -19.93 26.91 -13.59
N ILE A 444 -19.03 26.43 -12.72
CA ILE A 444 -18.53 25.05 -12.73
C ILE A 444 -19.66 24.06 -12.43
N ASN A 445 -20.51 24.34 -11.44
CA ASN A 445 -21.65 23.48 -11.09
C ASN A 445 -22.59 23.30 -12.29
N LYS A 446 -22.89 24.38 -13.02
CA LYS A 446 -23.72 24.33 -14.24
C LYS A 446 -23.12 23.48 -15.36
N GLN A 447 -21.79 23.45 -15.51
CA GLN A 447 -21.13 22.67 -16.56
C GLN A 447 -20.80 21.22 -16.16
N THR A 448 -20.67 20.90 -14.87
CA THR A 448 -20.16 19.60 -14.40
C THR A 448 -21.07 18.84 -13.43
N THR A 449 -22.18 19.44 -12.98
CA THR A 449 -23.09 18.92 -11.92
C THR A 449 -22.45 18.74 -10.53
N ILE A 450 -21.22 19.19 -10.31
CA ILE A 450 -20.51 19.09 -9.02
C ILE A 450 -21.02 20.19 -8.07
N GLU A 451 -21.56 19.81 -6.90
CA GLU A 451 -22.07 20.74 -5.87
C GLU A 451 -21.01 21.73 -5.38
N ILE A 452 -21.40 22.99 -5.14
CA ILE A 452 -20.50 24.13 -4.86
C ILE A 452 -19.61 23.90 -3.63
N ASP A 453 -20.15 23.24 -2.61
CA ASP A 453 -19.50 22.89 -1.35
C ASP A 453 -18.43 21.79 -1.51
N LYS A 454 -18.58 20.93 -2.52
CA LYS A 454 -17.59 19.91 -2.90
C LYS A 454 -16.49 20.44 -3.81
N GLN A 455 -16.60 21.69 -4.29
CA GLN A 455 -15.60 22.30 -5.16
C GLN A 455 -14.52 23.00 -4.34
N LYS A 456 -13.30 22.48 -4.41
CA LYS A 456 -12.10 23.11 -3.85
C LYS A 456 -11.19 23.58 -4.98
N LEU A 457 -11.01 24.90 -5.11
CA LEU A 457 -10.28 25.52 -6.21
C LEU A 457 -8.88 25.94 -5.73
N ILE A 458 -7.85 25.54 -6.48
CA ILE A 458 -6.45 25.85 -6.15
C ILE A 458 -5.78 26.56 -7.33
N TYR A 459 -5.09 27.65 -7.04
CA TYR A 459 -4.29 28.40 -8.01
C TYR A 459 -3.00 28.88 -7.36
N LYS A 460 -1.86 28.62 -8.02
CA LYS A 460 -0.50 28.96 -7.51
C LYS A 460 -0.24 28.45 -6.07
N GLY A 461 -0.77 27.28 -5.74
CA GLY A 461 -0.62 26.67 -4.41
C GLY A 461 -1.54 27.27 -3.33
N VAL A 462 -2.37 28.25 -3.67
CA VAL A 462 -3.31 28.89 -2.73
C VAL A 462 -4.74 28.42 -3.02
N GLU A 463 -5.48 28.11 -1.96
CA GLU A 463 -6.91 27.84 -2.06
C GLU A 463 -7.69 29.15 -2.30
N LEU A 464 -8.53 29.15 -3.34
CA LEU A 464 -9.46 30.25 -3.58
C LEU A 464 -10.59 30.17 -2.55
N GLN A 465 -10.51 31.00 -1.51
CA GLN A 465 -11.53 31.10 -0.49
C GLN A 465 -12.79 31.72 -1.06
N THR A 466 -13.95 31.13 -0.75
CA THR A 466 -15.24 31.63 -1.24
C THR A 466 -15.65 32.93 -0.54
N TYR A 467 -15.37 33.05 0.76
CA TYR A 467 -15.72 34.20 1.60
C TYR A 467 -14.52 34.73 2.39
N SER A 468 -14.60 35.96 2.88
CA SER A 468 -13.58 36.54 3.78
C SER A 468 -13.62 35.93 5.19
N THR A 469 -12.49 35.96 5.91
CA THR A 469 -12.31 35.34 7.23
C THR A 469 -13.24 35.88 8.32
N HIS A 470 -13.83 37.07 8.15
CA HIS A 470 -14.71 37.73 9.11
C HIS A 470 -16.09 38.17 8.54
N GLY A 471 -16.52 37.69 7.37
CA GLY A 471 -17.85 38.04 6.83
C GLY A 471 -18.29 37.28 5.57
N LYS A 472 -19.60 37.27 5.29
CA LYS A 472 -20.24 36.61 4.12
C LYS A 472 -19.99 37.30 2.77
N THR A 473 -18.96 38.12 2.64
CA THR A 473 -18.61 38.82 1.40
C THR A 473 -17.80 37.90 0.46
N PRO A 474 -18.23 37.67 -0.80
CA PRO A 474 -17.48 36.83 -1.73
C PRO A 474 -16.16 37.47 -2.16
N ARG A 475 -15.05 36.71 -2.14
CA ARG A 475 -13.74 37.20 -2.60
C ARG A 475 -13.68 37.33 -4.12
N LYS A 476 -13.06 38.42 -4.59
CA LYS A 476 -12.89 38.67 -6.03
C LYS A 476 -11.77 37.82 -6.59
N LEU A 477 -11.91 37.39 -7.85
CA LEU A 477 -10.84 36.65 -8.54
C LEU A 477 -9.57 37.50 -8.74
N SER A 478 -9.73 38.83 -8.83
CA SER A 478 -8.62 39.78 -8.93
C SER A 478 -7.70 39.78 -7.70
N GLU A 479 -8.21 39.40 -6.52
CA GLU A 479 -7.41 39.28 -5.28
C GLU A 479 -6.38 38.14 -5.36
N TYR A 480 -6.59 37.17 -6.25
CA TYR A 480 -5.71 36.01 -6.43
C TYR A 480 -4.77 36.16 -7.64
N SER A 481 -4.70 37.35 -8.25
CA SER A 481 -3.88 37.63 -9.44
C SER A 481 -4.08 36.62 -10.57
N ILE A 482 -5.36 36.29 -10.84
CA ILE A 482 -5.77 35.41 -11.94
C ILE A 482 -5.64 36.17 -13.26
N VAL A 483 -4.97 35.55 -14.23
CA VAL A 483 -4.67 36.14 -15.55
C VAL A 483 -5.28 35.29 -16.67
N ALA A 484 -5.36 35.83 -17.88
CA ALA A 484 -5.75 35.07 -19.06
C ALA A 484 -4.80 33.88 -19.31
N GLU A 485 -5.33 32.83 -19.93
CA GLU A 485 -4.72 31.52 -20.20
C GLU A 485 -4.23 30.74 -18.97
N CYS A 486 -4.59 31.16 -17.76
CA CYS A 486 -4.18 30.45 -16.55
C CYS A 486 -5.03 29.20 -16.28
N HIS A 487 -4.47 28.26 -15.51
CA HIS A 487 -5.13 27.02 -15.11
C HIS A 487 -5.38 27.03 -13.60
N ILE A 488 -6.63 26.82 -13.20
CA ILE A 488 -7.05 26.66 -11.80
C ILE A 488 -7.48 25.20 -11.63
N GLN A 489 -6.95 24.54 -10.61
CA GLN A 489 -7.26 23.14 -10.35
C GLN A 489 -8.56 23.01 -9.56
N LEU A 490 -9.46 22.13 -10.01
CA LEU A 490 -10.65 21.74 -9.27
C LEU A 490 -10.42 20.39 -8.58
N LEU A 491 -10.32 20.44 -7.27
CA LEU A 491 -10.43 19.27 -6.40
C LEU A 491 -11.90 19.05 -6.05
N VAL A 492 -12.42 17.87 -6.40
CA VAL A 492 -13.75 17.45 -6.00
C VAL A 492 -13.63 16.70 -4.69
N LEU A 493 -14.12 17.31 -3.62
CA LEU A 493 -14.16 16.65 -2.32
C LEU A 493 -15.22 15.55 -2.35
N LEU A 494 -14.80 14.32 -2.03
CA LEU A 494 -15.73 13.19 -1.87
C LEU A 494 -16.72 13.46 -0.73
N TYR A 495 -16.31 14.28 0.24
CA TYR A 495 -17.12 14.82 1.34
C TYR A 495 -16.72 16.28 1.60
N SER A 496 -17.68 17.20 1.59
CA SER A 496 -17.50 18.61 1.95
C SER A 496 -17.81 18.78 3.44
N ILE A 497 -16.89 19.41 4.19
CA ILE A 497 -17.15 19.88 5.56
C ILE A 497 -17.22 21.40 5.47
N SER A 498 -18.42 21.93 5.25
CA SER A 498 -18.66 23.38 5.18
C SER A 498 -18.39 24.03 6.54
N LYS A 499 -17.78 25.22 6.55
CA LYS A 499 -17.62 26.08 7.76
C LYS A 499 -18.97 26.42 8.43
N GLU A 500 -20.06 26.25 7.69
CA GLU A 500 -21.46 26.40 8.10
C GLU A 500 -21.97 25.22 8.97
N LEU A 501 -21.19 24.15 9.12
CA LEU A 501 -21.53 22.95 9.91
C LEU A 501 -20.81 22.88 11.27
N SER A 502 -20.02 23.89 11.67
CA SER A 502 -19.48 23.89 13.04
C SER A 502 -20.64 24.01 14.02
N ILE A 503 -20.85 22.96 14.80
CA ILE A 503 -21.97 22.89 15.73
C ILE A 503 -21.58 23.55 17.05
N ASN A 504 -22.41 24.50 17.49
CA ASN A 504 -22.20 25.19 18.76
C ASN A 504 -22.93 24.48 19.90
N ALA A 505 -23.99 23.74 19.57
CA ALA A 505 -24.70 22.91 20.51
C ALA A 505 -25.18 21.62 19.83
N LEU A 506 -25.44 20.60 20.64
CA LEU A 506 -25.79 19.27 20.19
C LEU A 506 -26.88 18.69 21.08
N THR A 507 -27.88 18.08 20.47
CA THR A 507 -28.90 17.28 21.16
C THR A 507 -28.94 15.90 20.54
N PHE A 508 -28.79 14.88 21.38
CA PHE A 508 -29.04 13.47 21.06
C PHE A 508 -30.36 13.06 21.72
N ASP A 509 -31.33 12.66 20.89
CA ASP A 509 -32.70 12.39 21.30
C ASP A 509 -33.07 10.94 20.90
N LEU A 510 -33.17 10.02 21.86
CA LEU A 510 -33.39 8.60 21.59
C LEU A 510 -34.74 8.13 22.11
N PHE A 511 -35.45 7.37 21.27
CA PHE A 511 -36.70 6.68 21.57
C PHE A 511 -36.56 5.18 21.34
N TRP A 512 -37.20 4.39 22.19
CA TRP A 512 -37.29 2.94 22.04
C TRP A 512 -38.62 2.40 22.55
N GLU A 513 -39.02 1.23 22.04
CA GLU A 513 -40.12 0.44 22.61
C GLU A 513 -39.56 -0.74 23.42
N TYR A 514 -40.33 -1.22 24.39
CA TYR A 514 -39.89 -2.34 25.23
C TYR A 514 -39.77 -3.64 24.42
N PRO A 515 -38.77 -4.50 24.69
CA PRO A 515 -38.65 -5.79 24.03
C PRO A 515 -39.93 -6.63 24.13
N ARG A 516 -40.28 -7.34 23.06
CA ARG A 516 -41.54 -8.11 22.98
C ARG A 516 -41.67 -9.14 24.11
N ASP A 517 -40.56 -9.74 24.51
CA ASP A 517 -40.51 -10.82 25.50
C ASP A 517 -40.28 -10.33 26.94
N LYS A 518 -40.18 -9.01 27.18
CA LYS A 518 -39.90 -8.44 28.51
C LYS A 518 -40.93 -7.38 28.91
N ARG A 519 -41.19 -7.27 30.23
CA ARG A 519 -42.10 -6.25 30.77
C ARG A 519 -41.53 -4.83 30.67
N ARG A 520 -40.26 -4.61 31.02
CA ARG A 520 -39.54 -3.33 30.92
C ARG A 520 -38.03 -3.59 30.74
N ASP A 521 -37.42 -2.94 29.75
CA ASP A 521 -35.96 -2.94 29.53
C ASP A 521 -35.56 -1.61 28.85
N PHE A 522 -34.26 -1.28 28.91
CA PHE A 522 -33.74 0.04 28.53
C PHE A 522 -32.73 -0.08 27.40
N LEU A 523 -32.86 0.82 26.42
CA LEU A 523 -31.86 1.08 25.41
C LEU A 523 -31.23 2.43 25.75
N ASP A 524 -29.94 2.42 26.06
CA ASP A 524 -29.26 3.55 26.70
C ASP A 524 -28.29 4.20 25.71
N GLY A 525 -28.58 5.44 25.35
CA GLY A 525 -27.65 6.41 24.79
C GLY A 525 -26.70 6.96 25.87
N THR A 526 -25.41 6.94 25.60
CA THR A 526 -24.36 7.38 26.52
C THR A 526 -23.40 8.29 25.78
N CYS A 527 -22.96 9.37 26.44
CA CYS A 527 -21.88 10.22 25.94
C CYS A 527 -20.61 9.96 26.77
N LEU A 528 -19.53 9.52 26.11
CA LEU A 528 -18.22 9.32 26.73
C LEU A 528 -17.30 10.48 26.33
N ILE A 529 -16.70 11.13 27.33
CA ILE A 529 -15.91 12.35 27.13
C ILE A 529 -14.42 12.02 27.22
N TYR A 530 -13.65 12.50 26.24
CA TYR A 530 -12.22 12.29 26.16
C TYR A 530 -11.46 13.62 26.10
N THR A 531 -10.35 13.66 26.83
CA THR A 531 -9.42 14.79 26.84
C THR A 531 -8.26 14.58 25.87
N ASP A 532 -7.51 15.65 25.61
CA ASP A 532 -6.23 15.67 24.86
C ASP A 532 -5.21 14.59 25.28
N THR A 533 -5.22 14.15 26.53
CA THR A 533 -4.39 13.04 27.05
C THR A 533 -4.81 11.65 26.59
N GLY A 534 -5.92 11.49 25.85
CA GLY A 534 -6.41 10.21 25.33
C GLY A 534 -7.06 9.28 26.37
N SER A 535 -7.18 9.74 27.63
CA SER A 535 -7.89 9.04 28.70
C SER A 535 -9.39 9.39 28.69
N ASN A 536 -10.26 8.41 28.88
CA ASN A 536 -11.69 8.65 29.16
C ASN A 536 -11.79 9.41 30.49
N SER A 537 -12.26 10.64 30.45
CA SER A 537 -12.36 11.49 31.63
C SER A 537 -13.71 11.30 32.34
N HIS A 538 -14.81 11.20 31.59
CA HIS A 538 -16.17 11.16 32.17
C HIS A 538 -17.18 10.37 31.33
N ILE A 539 -18.16 9.76 32.01
CA ILE A 539 -19.30 9.03 31.42
C ILE A 539 -20.57 9.79 31.74
N PHE A 540 -21.33 10.20 30.73
CA PHE A 540 -22.67 10.79 30.85
C PHE A 540 -23.73 9.77 30.41
N ASP A 541 -24.46 9.24 31.38
CA ASP A 541 -25.52 8.23 31.23
C ASP A 541 -26.71 8.56 32.14
N TYR A 542 -27.74 7.71 32.16
CA TYR A 542 -28.95 7.95 32.97
C TYR A 542 -28.69 8.15 34.48
N LYS A 543 -27.56 7.66 35.01
CA LYS A 543 -27.15 7.83 36.43
C LYS A 543 -26.42 9.14 36.68
N ARG A 544 -25.65 9.61 35.71
CA ARG A 544 -24.80 10.80 35.81
C ARG A 544 -25.37 11.92 34.95
N LYS A 545 -26.43 12.55 35.47
CA LYS A 545 -27.23 13.54 34.74
C LYS A 545 -26.57 14.92 34.65
N THR A 546 -25.72 15.27 35.61
CA THR A 546 -24.94 16.50 35.64
C THR A 546 -23.58 16.22 36.28
N LEU A 547 -22.53 16.91 35.82
CA LEU A 547 -21.20 16.89 36.42
C LEU A 547 -20.77 18.32 36.74
N VAL A 548 -20.25 18.55 37.95
CA VAL A 548 -19.81 19.89 38.39
C VAL A 548 -18.68 20.43 37.51
N ASP A 549 -17.82 19.54 37.02
CA ASP A 549 -16.63 19.91 36.24
C ASP A 549 -16.91 20.16 34.75
N ILE A 550 -18.10 19.78 34.26
CA ILE A 550 -18.53 19.98 32.86
C ILE A 550 -19.99 20.49 32.87
N PRO A 551 -20.22 21.77 33.20
CA PRO A 551 -21.57 22.34 33.35
C PRO A 551 -22.31 22.48 32.01
N SER A 552 -21.62 22.30 30.90
CA SER A 552 -22.13 22.47 29.54
C SER A 552 -22.89 21.24 29.00
N MET A 553 -23.13 20.19 29.80
CA MET A 553 -23.94 19.04 29.39
C MET A 553 -25.08 18.73 30.37
N ASP A 554 -26.21 18.29 29.82
CA ASP A 554 -27.38 17.84 30.58
C ASP A 554 -27.94 16.53 30.00
N HIS A 555 -28.54 15.72 30.87
CA HIS A 555 -29.17 14.46 30.49
C HIS A 555 -30.49 14.28 31.23
N SER A 556 -31.58 14.09 30.48
CA SER A 556 -32.93 13.92 31.03
C SER A 556 -33.07 12.71 31.98
N GLY A 557 -32.19 11.72 31.84
CA GLY A 557 -32.42 10.34 32.24
C GLY A 557 -33.59 9.69 31.51
N ASP A 558 -33.93 8.47 31.91
CA ASP A 558 -34.95 7.68 31.23
C ASP A 558 -36.36 8.14 31.57
N VAL A 559 -37.06 8.66 30.57
CA VAL A 559 -38.48 8.99 30.62
C VAL A 559 -39.25 7.81 30.05
N VAL A 560 -40.01 7.12 30.91
CA VAL A 560 -40.74 5.90 30.54
C VAL A 560 -42.24 6.10 30.59
N ASN A 561 -42.94 5.58 29.57
CA ASN A 561 -44.38 5.45 29.53
C ASN A 561 -44.75 3.96 29.40
N ASP A 562 -45.08 3.34 30.53
CA ASP A 562 -45.39 1.90 30.57
C ASP A 562 -46.67 1.53 29.80
N ALA A 563 -47.67 2.41 29.81
CA ALA A 563 -48.94 2.17 29.12
C ALA A 563 -48.73 2.10 27.60
N ALA A 564 -47.85 2.96 27.07
CA ALA A 564 -47.44 2.95 25.66
C ALA A 564 -46.25 2.00 25.39
N ARG A 565 -45.68 1.36 26.42
CA ARG A 565 -44.44 0.56 26.37
C ARG A 565 -43.27 1.26 25.66
N ARG A 566 -43.12 2.56 25.91
CA ARG A 566 -42.11 3.43 25.28
C ARG A 566 -41.15 4.02 26.31
N GLY A 567 -39.89 4.14 25.91
CA GLY A 567 -38.86 4.89 26.61
C GLY A 567 -38.29 5.98 25.73
N HIS A 568 -37.84 7.04 26.37
CA HIS A 568 -37.23 8.19 25.74
C HIS A 568 -36.14 8.74 26.67
N HIS A 569 -35.03 9.17 26.11
CA HIS A 569 -34.09 10.00 26.85
C HIS A 569 -33.32 10.94 25.91
N ARG A 570 -32.79 12.02 26.50
CA ARG A 570 -32.14 13.10 25.78
C ARG A 570 -30.84 13.48 26.46
N ILE A 571 -29.81 13.72 25.66
CA ILE A 571 -28.52 14.27 26.07
C ILE A 571 -28.30 15.56 25.28
N THR A 572 -28.00 16.65 25.98
CA THR A 572 -27.69 17.96 25.37
C THR A 572 -26.28 18.37 25.76
N ALA A 573 -25.55 18.97 24.81
CA ALA A 573 -24.21 19.48 25.02
C ALA A 573 -24.07 20.87 24.38
N ASN A 574 -23.64 21.86 25.17
CA ASN A 574 -23.19 23.16 24.69
C ASN A 574 -21.70 23.05 24.36
N LEU A 575 -21.40 22.93 23.07
CA LEU A 575 -20.04 22.70 22.57
C LEU A 575 -19.19 23.98 22.58
N ALA A 576 -19.84 25.15 22.51
CA ALA A 576 -19.17 26.44 22.60
C ALA A 576 -18.59 26.72 23.99
N GLU A 577 -19.27 26.24 25.04
CA GLU A 577 -18.85 26.38 26.45
C GLU A 577 -18.07 25.16 26.96
N MET A 578 -17.75 24.21 26.09
CA MET A 578 -17.03 23.00 26.47
C MET A 578 -15.59 23.33 26.90
N PRO A 579 -15.08 22.76 28.03
CA PRO A 579 -13.71 22.99 28.48
C PRO A 579 -12.67 22.73 27.40
N SER A 580 -11.60 23.53 27.36
CA SER A 580 -10.61 23.52 26.28
C SER A 580 -9.82 22.20 26.17
N ASN A 581 -9.68 21.46 27.26
CA ASN A 581 -9.02 20.16 27.33
C ASN A 581 -9.88 19.00 26.77
N VAL A 582 -11.18 19.20 26.57
CA VAL A 582 -12.07 18.19 25.97
C VAL A 582 -11.96 18.28 24.46
N THR A 583 -11.57 17.17 23.83
CA THR A 583 -11.29 17.11 22.39
C THR A 583 -12.24 16.20 21.62
N LYS A 584 -12.84 15.21 22.30
CA LYS A 584 -13.72 14.21 21.67
C LYS A 584 -14.89 13.81 22.60
N LEU A 585 -16.06 13.63 21.99
CA LEU A 585 -17.25 13.07 22.62
C LEU A 585 -17.74 11.87 21.80
N TYR A 586 -17.87 10.70 22.43
CA TYR A 586 -18.37 9.50 21.76
C TYR A 586 -19.81 9.23 22.19
N PHE A 587 -20.73 9.18 21.22
CA PHE A 587 -22.11 8.79 21.46
C PHE A 587 -22.29 7.30 21.20
N VAL A 588 -22.69 6.58 22.24
CA VAL A 588 -22.81 5.12 22.26
C VAL A 588 -24.24 4.74 22.53
N LEU A 589 -24.76 3.76 21.80
CA LEU A 589 -26.05 3.15 22.07
C LEU A 589 -25.82 1.74 22.58
N SER A 590 -26.44 1.38 23.69
CA SER A 590 -26.23 0.06 24.29
C SER A 590 -27.45 -0.49 25.01
N SER A 591 -27.64 -1.80 24.91
CA SER A 591 -28.70 -2.53 25.62
C SER A 591 -28.41 -2.58 27.13
N TRP A 592 -29.45 -2.50 27.98
CA TRP A 592 -29.29 -2.64 29.43
C TRP A 592 -29.25 -4.11 29.87
N SER A 593 -30.35 -4.85 29.71
CA SER A 593 -30.46 -6.27 30.08
C SER A 593 -30.78 -7.20 28.91
N SER A 594 -31.11 -6.65 27.74
CA SER A 594 -31.36 -7.44 26.54
C SER A 594 -30.06 -7.94 25.91
N PRO A 595 -30.07 -9.10 25.21
CA PRO A 595 -28.86 -9.70 24.67
C PRO A 595 -28.26 -8.90 23.50
N ASN A 596 -29.05 -8.07 22.82
CA ASN A 596 -28.60 -7.16 21.78
C ASN A 596 -29.62 -6.02 21.57
N ILE A 597 -29.20 -5.02 20.78
CA ILE A 597 -30.02 -3.85 20.41
C ILE A 597 -31.23 -4.25 19.56
N GLY A 598 -31.15 -5.34 18.78
CA GLY A 598 -32.23 -5.83 17.93
C GLY A 598 -33.47 -6.32 18.69
N CYS A 599 -33.37 -6.52 20.01
CA CYS A 599 -34.51 -6.87 20.85
C CYS A 599 -35.50 -5.72 21.06
N PHE A 600 -35.09 -4.46 20.83
CA PHE A 600 -35.93 -3.29 21.01
C PHE A 600 -36.68 -2.98 19.70
N PRO A 601 -38.03 -2.97 19.69
CA PRO A 601 -38.79 -2.61 18.50
C PRO A 601 -38.69 -1.11 18.20
N ASN A 602 -38.64 -0.78 16.90
CA ASN A 602 -38.68 0.58 16.38
C ASN A 602 -37.74 1.59 17.09
N PRO A 603 -36.48 1.25 17.37
CA PRO A 603 -35.58 2.19 18.03
C PRO A 603 -35.23 3.29 17.03
N SER A 604 -35.33 4.54 17.47
CA SER A 604 -35.04 5.70 16.64
C SER A 604 -34.32 6.75 17.46
N PHE A 605 -33.35 7.42 16.85
CA PHE A 605 -32.73 8.58 17.47
C PHE A 605 -32.68 9.73 16.48
N LYS A 606 -32.55 10.93 17.01
CA LYS A 606 -32.25 12.12 16.24
C LYS A 606 -31.11 12.85 16.92
N MET A 607 -30.09 13.19 16.15
CA MET A 607 -29.00 14.03 16.64
C MET A 607 -28.99 15.33 15.84
N PHE A 608 -29.09 16.48 16.50
CA PHE A 608 -29.29 17.77 15.83
C PHE A 608 -28.70 18.93 16.65
N ASP A 609 -28.43 20.05 15.99
CA ASP A 609 -28.11 21.31 16.67
C ASP A 609 -29.43 21.98 17.07
N PRO A 610 -29.64 22.37 18.34
CA PRO A 610 -30.85 23.09 18.77
C PRO A 610 -31.20 24.33 17.94
N SER A 611 -30.19 25.00 17.37
CA SER A 611 -30.39 26.15 16.48
C SER A 611 -30.92 25.76 15.09
N ASN A 612 -30.77 24.50 14.69
CA ASN A 612 -31.28 23.95 13.44
C ASN A 612 -31.83 22.53 13.62
N PRO A 613 -33.00 22.37 14.28
CA PRO A 613 -33.51 21.08 14.71
C PRO A 613 -33.97 20.16 13.58
N ASN A 614 -34.10 20.67 12.36
CA ASN A 614 -34.52 19.89 11.19
C ASN A 614 -33.35 19.20 10.49
N VAL A 615 -32.10 19.58 10.80
CA VAL A 615 -30.91 18.97 10.22
C VAL A 615 -30.41 17.87 11.15
N GLN A 616 -30.37 16.65 10.64
CA GLN A 616 -29.83 15.50 11.37
C GLN A 616 -28.32 15.42 11.16
N LEU A 617 -27.57 15.46 12.26
CA LEU A 617 -26.11 15.50 12.31
C LEU A 617 -25.46 14.11 12.24
N CYS A 618 -26.19 13.03 12.51
CA CYS A 618 -25.71 11.65 12.40
C CYS A 618 -26.78 10.77 11.76
N SER A 619 -26.45 10.15 10.64
CA SER A 619 -27.35 9.35 9.80
C SER A 619 -27.33 7.84 10.10
N TYR A 620 -26.65 7.44 11.18
CA TYR A 620 -26.44 6.02 11.49
C TYR A 620 -27.75 5.22 11.55
N SER A 621 -27.77 4.03 10.97
CA SER A 621 -28.94 3.14 11.04
C SER A 621 -28.82 2.15 12.21
N ILE A 622 -29.69 2.29 13.22
CA ILE A 622 -29.66 1.43 14.43
C ILE A 622 -29.83 -0.06 14.08
N SER A 623 -30.56 -0.39 13.02
CA SER A 623 -30.76 -1.78 12.58
C SER A 623 -29.44 -2.48 12.22
N SER A 624 -28.43 -1.74 11.79
CA SER A 624 -27.08 -2.25 11.51
C SER A 624 -26.37 -2.80 12.75
N ALA A 625 -26.81 -2.39 13.95
CA ALA A 625 -26.30 -2.89 15.23
C ALA A 625 -27.20 -3.94 15.89
N ALA A 626 -28.22 -4.46 15.18
CA ALA A 626 -29.22 -5.34 15.77
C ALA A 626 -28.64 -6.59 16.46
N SER A 627 -27.53 -7.16 15.95
CA SER A 627 -26.88 -8.33 16.54
C SER A 627 -25.91 -8.01 17.68
N SER A 628 -25.65 -6.73 17.98
CA SER A 628 -24.65 -6.28 18.94
C SER A 628 -25.27 -5.79 20.25
N ARG A 629 -24.50 -5.86 21.34
CA ARG A 629 -24.90 -5.33 22.65
C ARG A 629 -24.73 -3.82 22.77
N ALA A 630 -23.74 -3.28 22.07
CA ALA A 630 -23.47 -1.85 21.98
C ALA A 630 -22.94 -1.46 20.59
N VAL A 631 -23.09 -0.18 20.26
CA VAL A 631 -22.51 0.47 19.09
C VAL A 631 -22.06 1.88 19.43
N ILE A 632 -20.84 2.23 19.04
CA ILE A 632 -20.34 3.60 19.02
C ILE A 632 -20.86 4.22 17.72
N MET A 633 -21.86 5.08 17.82
CA MET A 633 -22.60 5.59 16.67
C MET A 633 -21.81 6.67 15.94
N CYS A 634 -21.31 7.64 16.69
CA CYS A 634 -20.54 8.75 16.15
C CYS A 634 -19.57 9.31 17.18
N VAL A 635 -18.56 10.03 16.70
CA VAL A 635 -17.65 10.84 17.50
C VAL A 635 -17.81 12.31 17.12
N VAL A 636 -17.91 13.18 18.11
CA VAL A 636 -17.88 14.63 17.95
C VAL A 636 -16.49 15.10 18.34
N SER A 637 -15.73 15.62 17.39
CA SER A 637 -14.32 15.96 17.59
C SER A 637 -14.03 17.41 17.26
N LYS A 638 -13.20 18.02 18.10
CA LYS A 638 -12.70 19.38 17.95
C LYS A 638 -11.47 19.39 17.03
N ASN A 639 -11.50 20.19 15.96
CA ASN A 639 -10.38 20.33 15.04
C ASN A 639 -9.31 21.31 15.57
N ARG A 640 -8.18 21.44 14.83
CA ARG A 640 -7.06 22.33 15.20
C ARG A 640 -7.44 23.82 15.25
N GLU A 641 -8.50 24.21 14.56
CA GLU A 641 -9.05 25.57 14.53
C GLU A 641 -10.09 25.82 15.65
N GLY A 642 -10.40 24.81 16.46
CA GLY A 642 -11.33 24.89 17.58
C GLY A 642 -12.80 24.61 17.25
N TYR A 643 -13.12 24.22 16.01
CA TYR A 643 -14.48 23.89 15.57
C TYR A 643 -14.84 22.43 15.86
N TRP A 644 -16.09 22.21 16.28
CA TRP A 644 -16.64 20.88 16.55
C TRP A 644 -17.33 20.29 15.32
N ASN A 645 -17.01 19.03 15.03
CA ASN A 645 -17.57 18.29 13.90
C ASN A 645 -18.03 16.90 14.34
N VAL A 646 -19.08 16.40 13.69
CA VAL A 646 -19.64 15.06 13.94
C VAL A 646 -19.14 14.09 12.86
N PHE A 647 -18.63 12.94 13.28
CA PHE A 647 -18.21 11.86 12.40
C PHE A 647 -18.98 10.58 12.75
N GLU A 648 -19.67 10.01 11.76
CA GLU A 648 -20.32 8.70 11.92
C GLU A 648 -19.27 7.59 12.02
N VAL A 649 -19.48 6.65 12.95
CA VAL A 649 -18.52 5.60 13.31
C VAL A 649 -19.12 4.22 13.09
N GLY A 650 -20.29 3.95 13.67
CA GLY A 650 -20.99 2.66 13.53
C GLY A 650 -20.24 1.42 14.04
N LYS A 651 -19.33 1.57 15.01
CA LYS A 651 -18.45 0.47 15.47
C LYS A 651 -19.13 -0.35 16.57
N LEU A 652 -19.28 -1.65 16.34
CA LEU A 652 -19.89 -2.58 17.29
C LEU A 652 -18.96 -2.89 18.47
N SER A 653 -19.54 -3.15 19.64
CA SER A 653 -18.82 -3.54 20.85
C SER A 653 -19.60 -4.56 21.68
N ASP A 654 -18.88 -5.47 22.34
CA ASP A 654 -19.44 -6.49 23.24
C ASP A 654 -19.85 -5.93 24.61
N GLY A 655 -19.58 -4.64 24.88
CA GLY A 655 -19.99 -3.97 26.10
C GLY A 655 -21.49 -3.67 26.15
N ASN A 656 -21.93 -3.08 27.25
CA ASN A 656 -23.33 -2.68 27.43
C ASN A 656 -23.45 -1.58 28.49
N ALA A 657 -24.66 -1.05 28.72
CA ALA A 657 -24.91 0.03 29.68
C ALA A 657 -24.57 -0.32 31.15
N ARG A 658 -24.33 -1.61 31.45
CA ARG A 658 -23.87 -2.09 32.77
C ARG A 658 -22.35 -2.32 32.83
N ASN A 659 -21.67 -2.40 31.68
CA ASN A 659 -20.23 -2.63 31.59
C ASN A 659 -19.63 -1.93 30.35
N TYR A 660 -19.05 -0.74 30.59
CA TYR A 660 -18.40 0.07 29.57
C TYR A 660 -16.95 -0.34 29.26
N ALA A 661 -16.34 -1.27 29.99
CA ALA A 661 -14.94 -1.63 29.77
C ALA A 661 -14.64 -2.12 28.34
N PRO A 662 -15.48 -3.00 27.72
CA PRO A 662 -15.27 -3.39 26.33
C PRO A 662 -15.51 -2.23 25.34
N ILE A 663 -16.42 -1.30 25.66
CA ILE A 663 -16.69 -0.11 24.85
C ILE A 663 -15.47 0.81 24.85
N ASN A 664 -14.90 1.10 26.03
CA ASN A 664 -13.68 1.90 26.16
C ASN A 664 -12.49 1.25 25.42
N HIS A 665 -12.33 -0.07 25.51
CA HIS A 665 -11.30 -0.78 24.76
C HIS A 665 -11.51 -0.67 23.24
N THR A 666 -12.76 -0.74 22.78
CA THR A 666 -13.12 -0.55 21.36
C THR A 666 -12.74 0.85 20.90
N ILE A 667 -13.01 1.89 21.70
CA ILE A 667 -12.66 3.28 21.40
C ILE A 667 -11.14 3.49 21.36
N MET A 668 -10.39 2.95 22.34
CA MET A 668 -8.93 3.07 22.36
C MET A 668 -8.27 2.46 21.12
N ASN A 669 -8.78 1.32 20.64
CA ASN A 669 -8.30 0.70 19.41
C ASN A 669 -8.67 1.49 18.15
N MET A 670 -9.73 2.30 18.19
CA MET A 670 -10.09 3.18 17.08
C MET A 670 -9.16 4.38 16.99
N ASP A 671 -8.81 5.00 18.12
CA ASP A 671 -8.01 6.24 18.13
C ASP A 671 -6.57 6.07 17.63
N GLN A 672 -6.04 4.84 17.64
CA GLN A 672 -4.75 4.50 16.99
C GLN A 672 -4.77 4.66 15.45
N PHE A 673 -5.95 4.82 14.83
CA PHE A 673 -6.10 5.00 13.38
C PHE A 673 -6.44 6.43 12.96
N PHE A 674 -6.80 7.31 13.90
CA PHE A 674 -7.24 8.70 13.65
C PHE A 674 -6.26 9.77 14.17
N SER A 675 -5.04 9.37 14.54
CA SER A 675 -3.97 10.28 15.01
C SER A 675 -3.03 10.76 13.91
#